data_AF-A0A956MXY9-F1
#
_entry.id   AF-A0A956MXY9-F1
#
_cell.length_a   1.000
_cell.length_b   1.000
_cell.length_c   1.000
_cell.angle_alpha   90.00
_cell.angle_beta   90.00
_cell.angle_gamma   90.00
#
_symmetry.space_group_name_H-M   'P 1'
#
loop_
_entity.id
_entity.type
_entity.pdbx_description
1 polymer ?
#
loop_
_entity_poly.entity_id
_entity_poly.type
_entity_poly.pdbx_seq_one_letter_code
_entity_poly.pdbx_strand_id
1 'polypeptide(L)'
;MQSFCKHPIPHLPQFSTRLFTKTLIILAFVVLPIGSLLARQSSDLLDAGTRDLLHEVLSGERAKDHVIEITRHHRIQGSRGYRHSAEYVLAQLRQAGFSEKDAYIESFQSDGKMQYQTWQSPSGWDIKSAELRMLEPYNERIVGYPEIAMSVITYSNAGEATAELVWVGSGTSDADYAGKDVKDKIVLATGYGGAVHRLAVLKYGAKAVVCYLNDERAKNFPDMLAYTGMWPTTEELDRVTFGFNLTNRQGEKLRQLLQAGKKVVVQAKVQGIGLEPYEMDVVVAHLRGSKQAKEEIVFSAHLDHPKESANDNASGSAAILDIAASMKKLIADGRMATPERSLRFLWVPEWYGTMAYIDAHPELVGPDLGGTFLANLNMDMVGENLEILHSKLVLTRTPDSMPSALNDVVANMAQMVDNMDIRTPRGSLSAFNYRVTPYSGGSDHMMFIDRKIPGMMFSHSPDYTHHTSEDTPDKVDPVELERSEIIATAAALYLANLDETQALSLASLAAANAAGRLGQAFHRAMQSLGEASNGGLSIAVPEAQNVLTHAHQRERAALQSVLHFNDARSVQVRIAALTAQLDQQAAGYQNMLRDSANMLGYQAGSANAKQKKDDRVPVRSTRGPLDFGLPISKLSGDGAAWYASPQFTLDGDQRFELVNFVDGKRTVSEIRAALSAEYGPVAQEVISRYFDDLVKVGAMQWKQTSK
;
A
#
# COMPACT_ATOMS: atom_id res chain seq x y z
N MET A 1 -18.77 -61.01 3.03
CA MET A 1 -19.14 -62.45 3.07
C MET A 1 -18.96 -63.03 1.67
N GLN A 2 -18.04 -64.02 1.54
CA GLN A 2 -18.03 -65.21 0.66
C GLN A 2 -18.43 -65.06 -0.84
N SER A 3 -17.78 -65.67 -1.85
CA SER A 3 -16.88 -66.83 -1.92
C SER A 3 -16.17 -66.90 -3.28
N PHE A 4 -14.97 -67.48 -3.25
CA PHE A 4 -14.18 -68.05 -4.35
C PHE A 4 -14.83 -69.28 -5.02
N CYS A 5 -14.39 -69.59 -6.25
CA CYS A 5 -14.08 -70.92 -6.82
C CYS A 5 -13.66 -70.71 -8.31
N LYS A 6 -12.72 -71.41 -8.98
CA LYS A 6 -11.87 -72.59 -8.76
C LYS A 6 -10.79 -72.61 -9.88
N HIS A 7 -9.59 -73.11 -9.55
CA HIS A 7 -8.51 -73.55 -10.47
C HIS A 7 -8.82 -74.95 -11.06
N PRO A 8 -8.18 -75.44 -12.17
CA PRO A 8 -6.79 -75.98 -12.13
C PRO A 8 -5.93 -75.87 -13.43
N ILE A 9 -4.61 -75.95 -13.22
CA ILE A 9 -3.48 -76.15 -14.17
C ILE A 9 -3.33 -77.68 -14.40
N PRO A 10 -2.81 -78.24 -15.53
CA PRO A 10 -1.36 -78.53 -15.65
C PRO A 10 -0.76 -78.60 -17.09
N HIS A 11 0.56 -78.39 -17.18
CA HIS A 11 1.58 -79.21 -17.90
C HIS A 11 2.63 -78.41 -18.70
N LEU A 12 3.88 -78.55 -18.24
CA LEU A 12 5.14 -78.38 -19.00
C LEU A 12 5.60 -79.77 -19.49
N PRO A 13 6.43 -79.85 -20.55
CA PRO A 13 7.85 -80.16 -20.27
C PRO A 13 8.90 -79.49 -21.18
N GLN A 14 10.00 -79.14 -20.50
CA GLN A 14 11.44 -79.14 -20.81
C GLN A 14 11.96 -79.34 -22.26
N PHE A 15 12.90 -78.46 -22.64
CA PHE A 15 14.10 -78.83 -23.43
C PHE A 15 15.38 -78.22 -22.83
N SER A 16 16.41 -79.08 -22.76
CA SER A 16 17.82 -78.83 -22.39
C SER A 16 18.60 -78.22 -23.59
N THR A 17 19.85 -77.73 -23.60
CA THR A 17 21.01 -77.66 -22.68
C THR A 17 22.03 -76.67 -23.30
N ARG A 18 23.01 -76.23 -22.48
CA ARG A 18 24.40 -75.81 -22.78
C ARG A 18 24.76 -74.30 -22.72
N LEU A 19 25.43 -73.99 -21.61
CA LEU A 19 26.60 -73.14 -21.38
C LEU A 19 27.08 -72.23 -22.54
N PHE A 20 27.30 -70.93 -22.26
CA PHE A 20 28.64 -70.38 -21.98
C PHE A 20 28.57 -68.91 -21.52
N THR A 21 29.57 -68.53 -20.73
CA THR A 21 30.06 -67.15 -20.46
C THR A 21 29.25 -66.21 -19.55
N LYS A 22 29.57 -66.31 -18.26
CA LYS A 22 29.88 -65.23 -17.30
C LYS A 22 29.63 -63.80 -17.81
N THR A 23 28.59 -63.15 -17.28
CA THR A 23 28.63 -61.74 -16.90
C THR A 23 27.86 -61.61 -15.59
N LEU A 24 28.62 -61.50 -14.50
CA LEU A 24 28.09 -61.26 -13.17
C LEU A 24 27.62 -59.80 -13.17
N ILE A 25 26.34 -59.56 -13.46
CA ILE A 25 25.72 -58.27 -13.17
C ILE A 25 25.62 -58.20 -11.65
N ILE A 26 26.64 -57.63 -11.02
CA ILE A 26 26.56 -57.18 -9.64
C ILE A 26 25.50 -56.08 -9.64
N LEU A 27 24.31 -56.47 -9.21
CA LEU A 27 23.24 -55.57 -8.84
C LEU A 27 23.77 -54.78 -7.64
N ALA A 28 24.42 -53.64 -7.92
CA ALA A 28 24.67 -52.63 -6.91
C ALA A 28 23.30 -52.09 -6.50
N PHE A 29 22.69 -52.73 -5.51
CA PHE A 29 21.76 -52.06 -4.61
C PHE A 29 22.56 -50.90 -4.02
N VAL A 30 22.50 -49.75 -4.69
CA VAL A 30 22.75 -48.47 -4.05
C VAL A 30 21.69 -48.41 -2.96
N VAL A 31 22.09 -48.80 -1.75
CA VAL A 31 21.50 -48.29 -0.53
C VAL A 31 21.70 -46.78 -0.64
N LEU A 32 20.75 -46.11 -1.28
CA LEU A 32 20.55 -44.69 -1.11
C LEU A 32 20.43 -44.53 0.40
N PRO A 33 21.35 -43.82 1.08
CA PRO A 33 21.07 -43.45 2.44
C PRO A 33 19.76 -42.67 2.37
N ILE A 34 18.79 -43.12 3.16
CA ILE A 34 17.60 -42.35 3.53
C ILE A 34 18.15 -41.13 4.29
N GLY A 35 18.67 -40.17 3.55
CA GLY A 35 19.35 -38.96 3.99
C GLY A 35 18.80 -37.73 3.28
N SER A 36 17.63 -37.87 2.65
CA SER A 36 16.93 -36.80 1.92
C SER A 36 15.67 -36.32 2.65
N LEU A 37 15.55 -36.60 3.95
CA LEU A 37 14.43 -36.15 4.81
C LEU A 37 14.87 -35.21 5.94
N LEU A 38 16.11 -34.72 5.92
CA LEU A 38 16.36 -33.38 6.47
C LEU A 38 15.96 -32.40 5.38
N ALA A 39 14.66 -32.17 5.28
CA ALA A 39 14.14 -31.00 4.61
C ALA A 39 14.97 -29.79 5.09
N ARG A 40 15.50 -29.05 4.13
CA ARG A 40 16.36 -27.88 4.30
C ARG A 40 15.72 -26.96 5.33
N GLN A 41 16.21 -26.99 6.57
CA GLN A 41 15.76 -26.07 7.61
C GLN A 41 16.16 -24.68 7.12
N SER A 42 15.19 -23.85 6.73
CA SER A 42 15.45 -22.43 6.56
C SER A 42 16.01 -21.94 7.89
N SER A 43 17.16 -21.26 7.85
CA SER A 43 17.64 -20.57 9.04
C SER A 43 16.78 -19.31 9.19
N ASP A 44 15.59 -19.48 9.73
CA ASP A 44 14.69 -18.37 10.06
C ASP A 44 15.46 -17.38 10.95
N LEU A 45 15.27 -16.08 10.73
CA LEU A 45 15.96 -15.06 11.53
C LEU A 45 15.49 -15.07 12.98
N LEU A 46 14.20 -15.34 13.19
CA LEU A 46 13.59 -15.43 14.51
C LEU A 46 13.81 -16.83 15.09
N ASP A 47 14.10 -16.90 16.39
CA ASP A 47 14.21 -18.18 17.07
C ASP A 47 12.84 -18.86 17.23
N ALA A 48 12.84 -20.20 17.27
CA ALA A 48 11.62 -20.99 17.37
C ALA A 48 10.82 -20.70 18.65
N GLY A 49 11.49 -20.35 19.76
CA GLY A 49 10.81 -20.04 21.02
C GLY A 49 9.98 -18.76 20.93
N THR A 50 10.57 -17.68 20.38
CA THR A 50 9.83 -16.44 20.12
C THR A 50 8.74 -16.65 19.08
N ARG A 51 9.01 -17.38 17.98
CA ARG A 51 8.01 -17.72 16.97
C ARG A 51 6.81 -18.44 17.57
N ASP A 52 7.04 -19.50 18.32
CA ASP A 52 5.98 -20.33 18.91
C ASP A 52 5.21 -19.54 19.97
N LEU A 53 5.88 -18.67 20.72
CA LEU A 53 5.24 -17.75 21.66
C LEU A 53 4.32 -16.74 20.96
N LEU A 54 4.73 -16.20 19.81
CA LEU A 54 3.89 -15.30 19.01
C LEU A 54 2.65 -16.02 18.49
N HIS A 55 2.80 -17.23 17.96
CA HIS A 55 1.67 -18.05 17.52
C HIS A 55 0.73 -18.45 18.67
N GLU A 56 1.25 -18.64 19.88
CA GLU A 56 0.42 -18.94 21.04
C GLU A 56 -0.41 -17.72 21.51
N VAL A 57 0.17 -16.51 21.44
CA VAL A 57 -0.46 -15.33 22.05
C VAL A 57 -1.32 -14.53 21.08
N LEU A 58 -0.87 -14.34 19.84
CA LEU A 58 -1.59 -13.57 18.83
C LEU A 58 -2.80 -14.37 18.39
N SER A 59 -3.91 -13.68 18.14
CA SER A 59 -5.16 -14.38 17.83
C SER A 59 -5.96 -13.64 16.80
N GLY A 60 -5.95 -14.17 15.58
CA GLY A 60 -6.77 -13.66 14.52
C GLY A 60 -8.27 -13.74 14.79
N GLU A 61 -8.70 -14.63 15.71
CA GLU A 61 -10.09 -14.66 16.19
C GLU A 61 -10.45 -13.42 17.01
N ARG A 62 -9.56 -12.98 17.91
CA ARG A 62 -9.76 -11.73 18.68
C ARG A 62 -9.66 -10.51 17.77
N ALA A 63 -8.69 -10.51 16.86
CA ALA A 63 -8.57 -9.46 15.86
C ALA A 63 -9.84 -9.36 15.00
N LYS A 64 -10.41 -10.49 14.55
CA LYS A 64 -11.68 -10.49 13.83
C LYS A 64 -12.84 -9.95 14.66
N ASP A 65 -12.89 -10.23 15.97
CA ASP A 65 -13.91 -9.63 16.84
C ASP A 65 -13.72 -8.10 16.95
N HIS A 66 -12.48 -7.60 16.98
CA HIS A 66 -12.19 -6.16 16.88
C HIS A 66 -12.62 -5.56 15.52
N VAL A 67 -12.41 -6.27 14.41
CA VAL A 67 -12.92 -5.85 13.08
C VAL A 67 -14.44 -5.68 13.13
N ILE A 68 -15.16 -6.64 13.72
CA ILE A 68 -16.62 -6.57 13.84
C ILE A 68 -17.04 -5.36 14.67
N GLU A 69 -16.35 -5.02 15.75
CA GLU A 69 -16.67 -3.84 16.56
C GLU A 69 -16.36 -2.53 15.83
N ILE A 70 -15.20 -2.42 15.17
CA ILE A 70 -14.79 -1.23 14.41
C ILE A 70 -15.79 -0.95 13.27
N THR A 71 -16.22 -1.99 12.55
CA THR A 71 -17.20 -1.90 11.45
C THR A 71 -18.65 -1.64 11.90
N ARG A 72 -18.88 -1.38 13.20
CA ARG A 72 -20.18 -0.85 13.67
C ARG A 72 -20.30 0.65 13.43
N HIS A 73 -19.20 1.32 13.15
CA HIS A 73 -19.11 2.78 13.04
C HIS A 73 -18.89 3.22 11.59
N HIS A 74 -19.68 4.19 11.11
CA HIS A 74 -19.38 4.88 9.86
C HIS A 74 -18.25 5.89 10.09
N ARG A 75 -17.02 5.42 9.89
CA ARG A 75 -15.79 6.00 10.41
C ARG A 75 -15.09 6.91 9.41
N ILE A 76 -15.78 7.84 8.75
CA ILE A 76 -15.13 8.81 7.83
C ILE A 76 -14.18 9.74 8.59
N GLN A 77 -13.07 10.19 7.98
CA GLN A 77 -12.15 11.16 8.59
C GLN A 77 -12.90 12.39 9.09
N GLY A 78 -12.66 12.80 10.35
CA GLY A 78 -13.34 13.95 10.93
C GLY A 78 -14.82 13.73 11.28
N SER A 79 -15.33 12.49 11.28
CA SER A 79 -16.70 12.18 11.69
C SER A 79 -16.82 11.75 13.15
N ARG A 80 -18.03 11.84 13.71
CA ARG A 80 -18.34 11.28 15.03
C ARG A 80 -18.19 9.75 15.05
N GLY A 81 -18.51 9.07 13.94
CA GLY A 81 -18.31 7.62 13.83
C GLY A 81 -16.84 7.23 13.94
N TYR A 82 -15.93 8.01 13.34
CA TYR A 82 -14.49 7.82 13.52
C TYR A 82 -14.10 8.01 14.98
N ARG A 83 -14.52 9.10 15.63
CA ARG A 83 -14.22 9.36 17.06
C ARG A 83 -14.66 8.20 17.96
N HIS A 84 -15.87 7.66 17.76
CA HIS A 84 -16.33 6.50 18.52
C HIS A 84 -15.43 5.26 18.32
N SER A 85 -14.93 5.05 17.10
CA SER A 85 -13.98 3.97 16.82
C SER A 85 -12.62 4.20 17.50
N ALA A 86 -12.12 5.44 17.49
CA ALA A 86 -10.90 5.82 18.19
C ALA A 86 -11.02 5.63 19.72
N GLU A 87 -12.16 6.01 20.30
CA GLU A 87 -12.48 5.79 21.71
C GLU A 87 -12.56 4.31 22.06
N TYR A 88 -13.13 3.47 21.18
CA TYR A 88 -13.13 2.02 21.34
C TYR A 88 -11.71 1.45 21.38
N VAL A 89 -10.85 1.80 20.41
CA VAL A 89 -9.45 1.36 20.36
C VAL A 89 -8.72 1.78 21.64
N LEU A 90 -8.85 3.04 22.05
CA LEU A 90 -8.24 3.53 23.28
C LEU A 90 -8.73 2.75 24.51
N ALA A 91 -10.03 2.46 24.61
CA ALA A 91 -10.59 1.68 25.70
C ALA A 91 -10.03 0.25 25.76
N GLN A 92 -9.86 -0.41 24.60
CA GLN A 92 -9.23 -1.73 24.53
C GLN A 92 -7.75 -1.69 24.97
N LEU A 93 -7.00 -0.66 24.57
CA LEU A 93 -5.63 -0.44 25.04
C LEU A 93 -5.59 -0.23 26.57
N ARG A 94 -6.53 0.52 27.15
CA ARG A 94 -6.65 0.67 28.61
C ARG A 94 -6.91 -0.65 29.30
N GLN A 95 -7.82 -1.45 28.75
CA GLN A 95 -8.15 -2.77 29.28
C GLN A 95 -6.95 -3.72 29.23
N ALA A 96 -6.10 -3.59 28.21
CA ALA A 96 -4.83 -4.33 28.10
C ALA A 96 -3.72 -3.81 29.04
N GLY A 97 -3.95 -2.71 29.77
CA GLY A 97 -3.05 -2.18 30.79
C GLY A 97 -2.13 -1.05 30.32
N PHE A 98 -2.42 -0.39 29.19
CA PHE A 98 -1.72 0.84 28.80
C PHE A 98 -2.15 2.01 29.70
N SER A 99 -1.18 2.72 30.28
CA SER A 99 -1.43 3.88 31.13
C SER A 99 -1.76 5.13 30.32
N GLU A 100 -2.33 6.17 30.94
CA GLU A 100 -2.73 7.42 30.25
C GLU A 100 -1.59 8.11 29.46
N LYS A 101 -0.36 7.97 29.93
CA LYS A 101 0.83 8.50 29.23
C LYS A 101 1.31 7.62 28.06
N ASP A 102 0.91 6.35 28.04
CA ASP A 102 1.40 5.34 27.10
C ASP A 102 0.37 4.99 26.04
N ALA A 103 -0.90 5.38 26.18
CA ALA A 103 -1.84 5.42 25.07
C ALA A 103 -2.75 6.62 25.20
N TYR A 104 -3.11 7.31 24.13
CA TYR A 104 -3.97 8.50 24.18
C TYR A 104 -4.51 8.82 22.78
N ILE A 105 -5.47 9.75 22.71
CA ILE A 105 -5.94 10.34 21.45
C ILE A 105 -5.33 11.73 21.34
N GLU A 106 -4.77 12.04 20.18
CA GLU A 106 -4.34 13.37 19.80
C GLU A 106 -5.26 13.88 18.68
N SER A 107 -5.87 15.05 18.91
CA SER A 107 -6.91 15.60 18.02
C SER A 107 -6.38 16.79 17.24
N PHE A 108 -6.56 16.75 15.92
CA PHE A 108 -6.11 17.77 14.97
C PHE A 108 -7.30 18.44 14.30
N GLN A 109 -7.26 19.77 14.12
CA GLN A 109 -8.36 20.50 13.49
C GLN A 109 -8.66 19.98 12.07
N SER A 110 -9.95 19.80 11.77
CA SER A 110 -10.46 19.31 10.49
C SER A 110 -11.71 20.09 10.09
N ASP A 111 -11.54 21.13 9.27
CA ASP A 111 -12.60 22.08 8.92
C ASP A 111 -12.67 22.43 7.43
N GLY A 112 -11.93 21.70 6.59
CA GLY A 112 -11.80 21.97 5.15
C GLY A 112 -10.92 23.18 4.81
N LYS A 113 -10.27 23.80 5.80
CA LYS A 113 -9.48 25.04 5.67
C LYS A 113 -8.08 24.91 6.25
N MET A 114 -7.93 24.15 7.32
CA MET A 114 -6.64 23.90 7.97
C MET A 114 -5.66 23.26 6.97
N GLN A 115 -4.41 23.70 7.02
CA GLN A 115 -3.35 23.22 6.15
C GLN A 115 -2.25 22.59 7.00
N TYR A 116 -1.96 21.32 6.75
CA TYR A 116 -0.83 20.59 7.32
C TYR A 116 0.19 20.37 6.22
N GLN A 117 1.27 21.15 6.25
CA GLN A 117 2.28 21.18 5.19
C GLN A 117 1.67 21.54 3.82
N THR A 118 1.46 20.55 2.95
CA THR A 118 0.82 20.76 1.63
C THR A 118 -0.60 20.22 1.55
N TRP A 119 -1.09 19.60 2.63
CA TRP A 119 -2.37 18.91 2.66
C TRP A 119 -3.44 19.79 3.33
N GLN A 120 -4.52 20.05 2.61
CA GLN A 120 -5.73 20.61 3.20
C GLN A 120 -6.41 19.52 4.03
N SER A 121 -6.77 19.80 5.29
CA SER A 121 -7.60 18.88 6.05
C SER A 121 -8.95 18.67 5.32
N PRO A 122 -9.58 17.49 5.45
CA PRO A 122 -10.99 17.39 5.15
C PRO A 122 -11.81 18.30 6.09
N SER A 123 -13.11 18.40 5.83
CA SER A 123 -14.06 18.96 6.80
C SER A 123 -14.45 17.87 7.79
N GLY A 124 -14.88 18.25 8.99
CA GLY A 124 -15.73 17.37 9.78
C GLY A 124 -17.05 17.07 9.05
N TRP A 125 -17.66 15.92 9.34
CA TRP A 125 -18.86 15.49 8.64
C TRP A 125 -19.77 14.58 9.46
N ASP A 126 -21.08 14.84 9.41
CA ASP A 126 -22.08 13.99 10.05
C ASP A 126 -23.47 14.06 9.40
N ILE A 127 -24.03 12.88 9.11
CA ILE A 127 -25.36 12.70 8.53
C ILE A 127 -26.16 11.70 9.37
N LYS A 128 -27.45 12.01 9.58
CA LYS A 128 -28.36 11.21 10.41
C LYS A 128 -29.22 10.25 9.59
N SER A 129 -29.78 10.72 8.48
CA SER A 129 -30.64 9.93 7.61
C SER A 129 -30.64 10.46 6.19
N ALA A 130 -30.87 9.59 5.21
CA ALA A 130 -31.11 10.00 3.85
C ALA A 130 -32.06 9.05 3.12
N GLU A 131 -32.85 9.56 2.19
CA GLU A 131 -33.70 8.77 1.30
C GLU A 131 -33.72 9.39 -0.11
N LEU A 132 -33.53 8.55 -1.12
CA LEU A 132 -33.84 8.86 -2.51
C LEU A 132 -35.05 8.04 -2.94
N ARG A 133 -36.11 8.71 -3.37
CA ARG A 133 -37.36 8.10 -3.81
C ARG A 133 -37.75 8.59 -5.20
N MET A 134 -38.07 7.67 -6.10
CA MET A 134 -38.74 7.98 -7.34
C MET A 134 -40.23 8.26 -7.08
N LEU A 135 -40.75 9.34 -7.65
CA LEU A 135 -42.17 9.72 -7.61
C LEU A 135 -42.86 9.47 -8.95
N GLU A 136 -42.14 9.70 -10.05
CA GLU A 136 -42.59 9.42 -11.42
C GLU A 136 -41.52 8.58 -12.14
N PRO A 137 -41.90 7.63 -13.01
CA PRO A 137 -43.26 7.33 -13.45
C PRO A 137 -44.09 6.49 -12.46
N TYR A 138 -43.46 5.97 -11.40
CA TYR A 138 -44.14 5.30 -10.29
C TYR A 138 -43.37 5.53 -9.00
N ASN A 139 -44.01 5.24 -7.88
CA ASN A 139 -43.44 5.45 -6.56
C ASN A 139 -42.51 4.28 -6.18
N GLU A 140 -41.24 4.57 -5.88
CA GLU A 140 -40.25 3.58 -5.43
C GLU A 140 -39.20 4.22 -4.53
N ARG A 141 -38.94 3.63 -3.37
CA ARG A 141 -37.74 3.96 -2.57
C ARG A 141 -36.53 3.30 -3.24
N ILE A 142 -35.58 4.11 -3.71
CA ILE A 142 -34.41 3.62 -4.43
C ILE A 142 -33.32 3.23 -3.44
N VAL A 143 -32.93 4.15 -2.55
CA VAL A 143 -31.82 3.95 -1.60
C VAL A 143 -32.04 4.77 -0.33
N GLY A 144 -31.39 4.38 0.77
CA GLY A 144 -31.37 5.17 2.01
C GLY A 144 -30.17 4.91 2.92
N TYR A 145 -30.05 5.77 3.93
CA TYR A 145 -29.04 5.75 4.99
C TYR A 145 -29.76 5.87 6.35
N PRO A 146 -29.34 5.12 7.40
CA PRO A 146 -28.04 4.47 7.57
C PRO A 146 -28.01 2.95 7.27
N GLU A 147 -28.95 2.43 6.47
CA GLU A 147 -28.98 0.98 6.20
C GLU A 147 -27.70 0.46 5.54
N ILE A 148 -27.17 1.20 4.56
CA ILE A 148 -25.82 1.01 4.00
C ILE A 148 -25.15 2.38 4.01
N ALA A 149 -23.94 2.48 4.58
CA ALA A 149 -23.33 3.78 4.83
C ALA A 149 -22.94 4.51 3.53
N MET A 150 -22.49 3.76 2.53
CA MET A 150 -22.09 4.29 1.22
C MET A 150 -23.25 4.82 0.35
N SER A 151 -24.51 4.69 0.79
CA SER A 151 -25.69 5.21 0.09
C SER A 151 -25.67 6.73 -0.14
N VAL A 152 -24.97 7.47 0.71
CA VAL A 152 -24.76 8.92 0.59
C VAL A 152 -23.32 9.16 0.20
N ILE A 153 -23.10 10.10 -0.72
CA ILE A 153 -21.73 10.51 -1.09
C ILE A 153 -21.12 11.22 0.12
N THR A 154 -19.97 10.74 0.58
CA THR A 154 -19.26 11.29 1.74
C THR A 154 -19.01 12.79 1.55
N TYR A 155 -19.10 13.57 2.63
CA TYR A 155 -19.06 15.04 2.60
C TYR A 155 -20.25 15.70 1.90
N SER A 156 -21.41 15.04 1.81
CA SER A 156 -22.69 15.69 1.44
C SER A 156 -23.24 16.55 2.59
N ASN A 157 -23.80 17.72 2.30
CA ASN A 157 -24.57 18.51 3.25
C ASN A 157 -26.00 17.99 3.44
N ALA A 158 -26.68 18.44 4.49
CA ALA A 158 -28.12 18.23 4.62
C ALA A 158 -28.89 19.05 3.57
N GLY A 159 -30.05 18.55 3.13
CA GLY A 159 -30.90 19.24 2.16
C GLY A 159 -32.04 18.39 1.64
N GLU A 160 -32.98 19.03 0.94
CA GLU A 160 -34.08 18.36 0.25
C GLU A 160 -34.28 18.94 -1.15
N ALA A 161 -34.50 18.08 -2.14
CA ALA A 161 -34.86 18.46 -3.49
C ALA A 161 -35.85 17.46 -4.08
N THR A 162 -36.94 17.99 -4.64
CA THR A 162 -37.84 17.25 -5.54
C THR A 162 -37.69 17.84 -6.94
N ALA A 163 -37.17 17.07 -7.88
CA ALA A 163 -36.91 17.55 -9.24
C ALA A 163 -36.87 16.39 -10.25
N GLU A 164 -36.91 16.74 -11.53
CA GLU A 164 -36.66 15.78 -12.61
C GLU A 164 -35.20 15.30 -12.60
N LEU A 165 -34.99 14.04 -12.92
CA LEU A 165 -33.69 13.39 -13.05
C LEU A 165 -33.18 13.54 -14.50
N VAL A 166 -31.92 13.93 -14.67
CA VAL A 166 -31.29 14.10 -15.98
C VAL A 166 -30.03 13.26 -16.10
N TRP A 167 -29.98 12.40 -17.12
CA TRP A 167 -28.81 11.56 -17.41
C TRP A 167 -27.74 12.33 -18.19
N VAL A 168 -26.54 12.46 -17.59
CA VAL A 168 -25.44 13.22 -18.21
C VAL A 168 -24.34 12.35 -18.84
N GLY A 169 -24.28 11.05 -18.56
CA GLY A 169 -23.13 10.23 -18.97
C GLY A 169 -22.17 10.07 -17.80
N SER A 170 -20.88 10.29 -18.04
CA SER A 170 -19.90 10.27 -16.95
C SER A 170 -20.08 11.46 -16.00
N GLY A 171 -20.53 12.61 -16.54
CA GLY A 171 -20.66 13.85 -15.77
C GLY A 171 -19.33 14.44 -15.33
N THR A 172 -18.22 14.05 -15.96
CA THR A 172 -16.86 14.49 -15.57
C THR A 172 -16.23 15.45 -16.57
N SER A 173 -16.94 15.81 -17.64
CA SER A 173 -16.51 16.77 -18.64
C SER A 173 -17.65 17.69 -19.06
N ASP A 174 -17.34 18.89 -19.57
CA ASP A 174 -18.35 19.80 -20.11
C ASP A 174 -19.16 19.19 -21.28
N ALA A 175 -18.54 18.28 -22.03
CA ALA A 175 -19.21 17.57 -23.13
C ALA A 175 -20.38 16.71 -22.65
N ASP A 176 -20.33 16.18 -21.42
CA ASP A 176 -21.42 15.39 -20.82
C ASP A 176 -22.71 16.21 -20.62
N TYR A 177 -22.58 17.53 -20.48
CA TYR A 177 -23.69 18.46 -20.21
C TYR A 177 -24.17 19.21 -21.45
N ALA A 178 -23.46 19.12 -22.58
CA ALA A 178 -23.79 19.83 -23.80
C ALA A 178 -25.21 19.47 -24.29
N GLY A 179 -26.06 20.49 -24.48
CA GLY A 179 -27.43 20.31 -24.94
C GLY A 179 -28.41 19.73 -23.90
N LYS A 180 -28.00 19.64 -22.62
CA LYS A 180 -28.85 19.13 -21.52
C LYS A 180 -29.21 20.25 -20.56
N ASP A 181 -30.50 20.36 -20.21
CA ASP A 181 -30.97 21.27 -19.17
C ASP A 181 -30.88 20.60 -17.80
N VAL A 182 -29.86 20.94 -17.01
CA VAL A 182 -29.64 20.38 -15.67
C VAL A 182 -29.90 21.38 -14.55
N LYS A 183 -30.20 22.65 -14.88
CA LYS A 183 -30.42 23.69 -13.87
C LYS A 183 -31.67 23.37 -13.06
N ASP A 184 -31.57 23.47 -11.73
CA ASP A 184 -32.65 23.14 -10.80
C ASP A 184 -33.12 21.66 -10.84
N LYS A 185 -32.39 20.78 -11.55
CA LYS A 185 -32.65 19.34 -11.69
C LYS A 185 -31.76 18.52 -10.76
N ILE A 186 -31.94 17.20 -10.76
CA ILE A 186 -31.01 16.24 -10.14
C ILE A 186 -30.29 15.49 -11.26
N VAL A 187 -28.97 15.35 -11.15
CA VAL A 187 -28.14 14.74 -12.20
C VAL A 187 -27.85 13.28 -11.88
N LEU A 188 -28.10 12.38 -12.84
CA LEU A 188 -27.66 10.99 -12.83
C LEU A 188 -26.38 10.83 -13.66
N ALA A 189 -25.33 10.24 -13.09
CA ALA A 189 -24.04 10.04 -13.75
C ALA A 189 -23.31 8.77 -13.28
N THR A 190 -22.28 8.34 -14.02
CA THR A 190 -21.39 7.23 -13.61
C THR A 190 -20.03 7.68 -13.08
N GLY A 191 -19.72 8.98 -13.13
CA GLY A 191 -18.46 9.53 -12.65
C GLY A 191 -18.35 9.58 -11.14
N TYR A 192 -17.14 9.87 -10.66
CA TYR A 192 -16.86 10.04 -9.24
C TYR A 192 -17.64 11.22 -8.64
N GLY A 193 -18.30 11.01 -7.50
CA GLY A 193 -19.27 11.93 -6.89
C GLY A 193 -18.83 13.40 -6.84
N GLY A 194 -17.65 13.67 -6.27
CA GLY A 194 -17.11 15.03 -6.19
C GLY A 194 -16.79 15.68 -7.55
N ALA A 195 -16.38 14.91 -8.56
CA ALA A 195 -16.15 15.44 -9.90
C ALA A 195 -17.47 15.81 -10.59
N VAL A 196 -18.48 14.95 -10.47
CA VAL A 196 -19.83 15.21 -11.01
C VAL A 196 -20.48 16.38 -10.30
N HIS A 197 -20.34 16.49 -8.97
CA HIS A 197 -20.87 17.60 -8.17
C HIS A 197 -20.32 18.96 -8.63
N ARG A 198 -19.00 19.06 -8.81
CA ARG A 198 -18.35 20.29 -9.29
C ARG A 198 -18.90 20.78 -10.63
N LEU A 199 -19.19 19.89 -11.56
CA LEU A 199 -19.79 20.28 -12.84
C LEU A 199 -21.30 20.50 -12.71
N ALA A 200 -22.04 19.48 -12.29
CA ALA A 200 -23.50 19.52 -12.24
C ALA A 200 -24.03 20.65 -11.34
N VAL A 201 -23.56 20.72 -10.11
CA VAL A 201 -24.10 21.63 -9.08
C VAL A 201 -23.37 22.96 -9.15
N LEU A 202 -22.04 22.95 -8.97
CA LEU A 202 -21.30 24.20 -8.79
C LEU A 202 -21.24 25.04 -10.07
N LYS A 203 -21.15 24.41 -11.25
CA LYS A 203 -21.07 25.12 -12.54
C LYS A 203 -22.43 25.25 -13.25
N TYR A 204 -23.20 24.17 -13.35
CA TYR A 204 -24.44 24.14 -14.13
C TYR A 204 -25.73 24.34 -13.31
N GLY A 205 -25.65 24.41 -11.98
CA GLY A 205 -26.79 24.77 -11.13
C GLY A 205 -27.81 23.66 -10.90
N ALA A 206 -27.42 22.38 -11.02
CA ALA A 206 -28.21 21.27 -10.52
C ALA A 206 -28.36 21.35 -8.99
N LYS A 207 -29.40 20.74 -8.42
CA LYS A 207 -29.65 20.73 -6.97
C LYS A 207 -28.84 19.69 -6.24
N ALA A 208 -28.67 18.51 -6.84
CA ALA A 208 -27.98 17.37 -6.26
C ALA A 208 -27.49 16.41 -7.35
N VAL A 209 -26.65 15.46 -6.97
CA VAL A 209 -26.13 14.41 -7.85
C VAL A 209 -26.50 13.01 -7.37
N VAL A 210 -26.65 12.10 -8.30
CA VAL A 210 -26.88 10.67 -8.08
C VAL A 210 -25.88 9.94 -8.96
N CYS A 211 -24.97 9.20 -8.34
CA CYS A 211 -23.87 8.52 -9.01
C CYS A 211 -24.02 7.00 -8.86
N TYR A 212 -23.50 6.22 -9.80
CA TYR A 212 -23.48 4.76 -9.67
C TYR A 212 -22.23 4.15 -10.29
N LEU A 213 -21.76 3.06 -9.69
CA LEU A 213 -20.58 2.33 -10.15
C LEU A 213 -20.87 1.66 -11.50
N ASN A 214 -19.96 1.81 -12.45
CA ASN A 214 -20.08 1.24 -13.79
C ASN A 214 -18.74 0.74 -14.34
N ASP A 215 -17.88 0.23 -13.45
CA ASP A 215 -16.62 -0.43 -13.81
C ASP A 215 -16.84 -1.93 -14.12
N GLU A 216 -15.76 -2.66 -14.38
CA GLU A 216 -15.84 -4.12 -14.62
C GLU A 216 -16.37 -4.90 -13.40
N ARG A 217 -16.12 -4.42 -12.18
CA ARG A 217 -16.58 -5.08 -10.95
C ARG A 217 -18.09 -5.01 -10.85
N ALA A 218 -18.66 -3.83 -11.13
CA ALA A 218 -20.10 -3.61 -11.21
C ALA A 218 -20.81 -4.49 -12.25
N LYS A 219 -20.14 -4.97 -13.30
CA LYS A 219 -20.75 -5.91 -14.26
C LYS A 219 -20.93 -7.30 -13.66
N ASN A 220 -19.98 -7.74 -12.83
CA ASN A 220 -20.03 -9.04 -12.17
C ASN A 220 -20.85 -9.01 -10.88
N PHE A 221 -20.81 -7.88 -10.17
CA PHE A 221 -21.46 -7.64 -8.88
C PHE A 221 -22.27 -6.33 -8.95
N PRO A 222 -23.45 -6.33 -9.58
CA PRO A 222 -24.18 -5.11 -9.91
C PRO A 222 -24.93 -4.46 -8.74
N ASP A 223 -24.91 -5.09 -7.57
CA ASP A 223 -25.64 -4.67 -6.37
C ASP A 223 -24.74 -4.04 -5.30
N MET A 224 -23.45 -3.82 -5.61
CA MET A 224 -22.52 -3.09 -4.75
C MET A 224 -22.74 -1.57 -4.84
N LEU A 225 -22.60 -0.88 -3.71
CA LEU A 225 -22.43 0.58 -3.66
C LEU A 225 -20.95 0.92 -3.59
N ALA A 226 -20.54 2.01 -4.24
CA ALA A 226 -19.15 2.47 -4.22
C ALA A 226 -18.95 3.58 -3.18
N TYR A 227 -17.82 3.53 -2.48
CA TYR A 227 -17.34 4.63 -1.65
C TYR A 227 -16.86 5.78 -2.55
N THR A 228 -17.56 6.91 -2.47
CA THR A 228 -17.16 8.17 -3.13
C THR A 228 -17.35 9.33 -2.17
N GLY A 229 -16.62 10.42 -2.39
CA GLY A 229 -16.73 11.64 -1.59
C GLY A 229 -16.77 12.91 -2.45
N MET A 230 -17.26 14.00 -1.85
CA MET A 230 -17.23 15.33 -2.47
C MET A 230 -15.82 15.94 -2.45
N TRP A 231 -15.09 15.74 -1.34
CA TRP A 231 -13.75 16.30 -1.06
C TRP A 231 -13.65 17.79 -1.45
N PRO A 232 -14.44 18.67 -0.81
CA PRO A 232 -14.47 20.08 -1.18
C PRO A 232 -13.15 20.78 -0.87
N THR A 233 -12.74 21.66 -1.79
CA THR A 233 -11.74 22.69 -1.49
C THR A 233 -12.32 23.73 -0.54
N THR A 234 -11.45 24.52 0.10
CA THR A 234 -11.86 25.62 0.98
C THR A 234 -12.90 26.55 0.34
N GLU A 235 -12.77 26.88 -0.94
CA GLU A 235 -13.67 27.77 -1.67
C GLU A 235 -15.01 27.11 -2.06
N GLU A 236 -15.08 25.78 -2.00
CA GLU A 236 -16.27 25.00 -2.37
C GLU A 236 -17.18 24.72 -1.17
N LEU A 237 -16.67 24.77 0.07
CA LEU A 237 -17.37 24.34 1.30
C LEU A 237 -18.82 24.84 1.40
N ASP A 238 -19.04 26.15 1.27
CA ASP A 238 -20.36 26.78 1.44
C ASP A 238 -21.35 26.47 0.30
N ARG A 239 -20.86 25.87 -0.79
CA ARG A 239 -21.63 25.56 -2.00
C ARG A 239 -21.85 24.07 -2.20
N VAL A 240 -21.27 23.22 -1.36
CA VAL A 240 -21.53 21.78 -1.39
C VAL A 240 -23.00 21.54 -1.07
N THR A 241 -23.67 20.78 -1.94
CA THR A 241 -25.03 20.30 -1.71
C THR A 241 -24.96 18.86 -1.25
N PHE A 242 -25.62 17.93 -1.92
CA PHE A 242 -25.66 16.53 -1.51
C PHE A 242 -25.75 15.60 -2.70
N GLY A 243 -25.47 14.32 -2.45
CA GLY A 243 -25.72 13.29 -3.44
C GLY A 243 -25.76 11.88 -2.88
N PHE A 244 -26.18 10.96 -3.75
CA PHE A 244 -26.40 9.55 -3.44
C PHE A 244 -25.54 8.68 -4.33
N ASN A 245 -25.02 7.59 -3.78
CA ASN A 245 -24.52 6.48 -4.60
C ASN A 245 -25.64 5.46 -4.78
N LEU A 246 -25.72 4.88 -5.98
CA LEU A 246 -26.61 3.78 -6.32
C LEU A 246 -25.79 2.58 -6.76
N THR A 247 -26.40 1.40 -6.64
CA THR A 247 -25.86 0.20 -7.28
C THR A 247 -25.93 0.34 -8.79
N ASN A 248 -25.11 -0.44 -9.51
CA ASN A 248 -25.17 -0.46 -10.97
C ASN A 248 -26.57 -0.78 -11.48
N ARG A 249 -27.22 -1.78 -10.89
CA ARG A 249 -28.59 -2.20 -11.25
C ARG A 249 -29.58 -1.06 -11.09
N GLN A 250 -29.51 -0.32 -9.98
CA GLN A 250 -30.39 0.82 -9.72
C GLN A 250 -30.13 1.97 -10.69
N GLY A 251 -28.86 2.32 -10.92
CA GLY A 251 -28.46 3.37 -11.86
C GLY A 251 -28.88 3.07 -13.30
N GLU A 252 -28.60 1.85 -13.79
CA GLU A 252 -28.99 1.41 -15.13
C GLU A 252 -30.51 1.36 -15.31
N LYS A 253 -31.26 0.97 -14.27
CA LYS A 253 -32.73 1.04 -14.30
C LYS A 253 -33.24 2.47 -14.53
N LEU A 254 -32.70 3.45 -13.80
CA LEU A 254 -33.07 4.87 -13.98
C LEU A 254 -32.65 5.39 -15.36
N ARG A 255 -31.46 5.03 -15.81
CA ARG A 255 -30.96 5.37 -17.14
C ARG A 255 -31.85 4.82 -18.24
N GLN A 256 -32.30 3.57 -18.15
CA GLN A 256 -33.19 2.94 -19.12
C GLN A 256 -34.56 3.65 -19.18
N LEU A 257 -35.13 4.06 -18.04
CA LEU A 257 -36.36 4.85 -18.01
C LEU A 257 -36.20 6.18 -18.77
N LEU A 258 -35.10 6.89 -18.52
CA LEU A 258 -34.80 8.17 -19.19
C LEU A 258 -34.58 7.97 -20.70
N GLN A 259 -33.85 6.92 -21.11
CA GLN A 259 -33.63 6.59 -22.53
C GLN A 259 -34.91 6.18 -23.26
N ALA A 260 -35.88 5.58 -22.55
CA ALA A 260 -37.21 5.30 -23.07
C ALA A 260 -38.14 6.53 -23.15
N GLY A 261 -37.61 7.74 -22.89
CA GLY A 261 -38.37 8.99 -22.93
C GLY A 261 -39.34 9.16 -21.76
N LYS A 262 -39.19 8.38 -20.68
CA LYS A 262 -40.02 8.56 -19.48
C LYS A 262 -39.49 9.74 -18.67
N LYS A 263 -40.41 10.59 -18.21
CA LYS A 263 -40.12 11.57 -17.18
C LYS A 263 -39.87 10.84 -15.86
N VAL A 264 -38.71 11.09 -15.26
CA VAL A 264 -38.34 10.56 -13.95
C VAL A 264 -38.26 11.74 -13.00
N VAL A 265 -39.07 11.73 -11.95
CA VAL A 265 -39.03 12.73 -10.86
C VAL A 265 -38.60 12.02 -9.60
N VAL A 266 -37.60 12.54 -8.92
CA VAL A 266 -37.11 11.98 -7.66
C VAL A 266 -37.24 13.02 -6.54
N GLN A 267 -37.52 12.55 -5.34
CA GLN A 267 -37.38 13.28 -4.09
C GLN A 267 -36.15 12.74 -3.37
N ALA A 268 -35.19 13.65 -3.14
CA ALA A 268 -33.94 13.39 -2.46
C ALA A 268 -33.94 14.15 -1.14
N LYS A 269 -33.79 13.45 -0.02
CA LYS A 269 -33.74 14.04 1.33
C LYS A 269 -32.50 13.57 2.06
N VAL A 270 -31.74 14.50 2.62
CA VAL A 270 -30.58 14.25 3.49
C VAL A 270 -30.75 15.09 4.74
N GLN A 271 -30.71 14.46 5.91
CA GLN A 271 -30.87 15.11 7.21
C GLN A 271 -29.62 14.86 8.07
N GLY A 272 -29.17 15.89 8.78
CA GLY A 272 -27.96 15.83 9.59
C GLY A 272 -27.35 17.21 9.72
N ILE A 273 -26.08 17.26 10.11
CA ILE A 273 -25.32 18.49 10.17
C ILE A 273 -24.73 18.80 8.78
N GLY A 274 -24.25 17.78 8.08
CA GLY A 274 -23.46 17.96 6.87
C GLY A 274 -22.01 18.23 7.21
N LEU A 275 -21.39 19.16 6.49
CA LEU A 275 -20.05 19.66 6.75
C LEU A 275 -20.03 20.54 8.00
N GLU A 276 -19.05 20.33 8.86
CA GLU A 276 -18.81 21.15 10.05
C GLU A 276 -17.31 21.22 10.38
N PRO A 277 -16.84 22.26 11.07
CA PRO A 277 -15.55 22.21 11.74
C PRO A 277 -15.56 21.12 12.82
N TYR A 278 -14.59 20.21 12.77
CA TYR A 278 -14.39 19.15 13.76
C TYR A 278 -12.90 18.81 13.91
N GLU A 279 -12.61 17.57 14.31
CA GLU A 279 -11.25 17.09 14.58
C GLU A 279 -11.00 15.72 13.95
N MET A 280 -9.77 15.52 13.50
CA MET A 280 -9.14 14.27 13.11
C MET A 280 -8.41 13.69 14.31
N ASP A 281 -8.86 12.54 14.82
CA ASP A 281 -8.27 11.89 15.99
C ASP A 281 -7.21 10.86 15.58
N VAL A 282 -6.00 10.96 16.12
CA VAL A 282 -4.96 9.94 16.01
C VAL A 282 -4.85 9.21 17.34
N VAL A 283 -5.11 7.90 17.35
CA VAL A 283 -4.85 7.08 18.54
C VAL A 283 -3.37 6.71 18.53
N VAL A 284 -2.70 6.94 19.64
CA VAL A 284 -1.28 6.65 19.83
C VAL A 284 -1.15 5.64 20.97
N ALA A 285 -0.33 4.61 20.80
CA ALA A 285 0.11 3.74 21.89
C ALA A 285 1.61 3.48 21.86
N HIS A 286 2.25 3.45 23.03
CA HIS A 286 3.68 3.29 23.24
C HIS A 286 3.96 2.11 24.16
N LEU A 287 4.68 1.12 23.63
CA LEU A 287 5.33 0.09 24.42
C LEU A 287 6.80 0.50 24.57
N ARG A 288 7.15 1.08 25.72
CA ARG A 288 8.49 1.65 25.96
C ARG A 288 9.55 0.56 26.03
N GLY A 289 10.65 0.77 25.31
CA GLY A 289 11.81 -0.12 25.33
C GLY A 289 12.60 -0.07 26.63
N SER A 290 13.44 -1.09 26.86
CA SER A 290 14.21 -1.26 28.10
C SER A 290 15.61 -0.63 28.07
N LYS A 291 16.25 -0.50 26.90
CA LYS A 291 17.64 0.00 26.76
C LYS A 291 17.73 1.17 25.78
N GLN A 292 17.42 0.97 24.51
CA GLN A 292 17.37 2.01 23.47
C GLN A 292 15.95 2.59 23.33
N ALA A 293 15.33 3.01 24.44
CA ALA A 293 13.92 3.42 24.48
C ALA A 293 13.55 4.64 23.58
N LYS A 294 14.55 5.39 23.08
CA LYS A 294 14.36 6.50 22.13
C LYS A 294 14.28 6.05 20.67
N GLU A 295 14.78 4.86 20.37
CA GLU A 295 14.67 4.25 19.05
C GLU A 295 13.33 3.52 18.96
N GLU A 296 12.63 3.72 17.85
CA GLU A 296 11.26 3.26 17.69
C GLU A 296 11.02 2.50 16.39
N ILE A 297 10.22 1.43 16.49
CA ILE A 297 9.61 0.75 15.34
C ILE A 297 8.12 1.07 15.38
N VAL A 298 7.57 1.54 14.26
CA VAL A 298 6.21 2.06 14.17
C VAL A 298 5.31 1.06 13.45
N PHE A 299 4.21 0.68 14.08
CA PHE A 299 3.06 0.08 13.44
C PHE A 299 2.06 1.19 13.11
N SER A 300 1.55 1.21 11.88
CA SER A 300 0.48 2.13 11.49
C SER A 300 -0.65 1.36 10.82
N ALA A 301 -1.88 1.80 11.05
CA ALA A 301 -3.06 1.39 10.30
C ALA A 301 -4.02 2.58 10.30
N HIS A 302 -4.75 2.79 9.20
CA HIS A 302 -5.77 3.82 9.21
C HIS A 302 -7.08 3.28 9.78
N LEU A 303 -7.75 4.12 10.58
CA LEU A 303 -8.97 3.76 11.32
C LEU A 303 -10.22 4.30 10.65
N ASP A 304 -10.08 5.13 9.61
CA ASP A 304 -11.21 5.65 8.87
C ASP A 304 -11.62 4.74 7.72
N HIS A 305 -12.87 4.89 7.28
CA HIS A 305 -13.54 4.40 6.06
C HIS A 305 -15.06 4.27 6.30
N PRO A 306 -15.88 3.93 5.28
CA PRO A 306 -17.27 3.58 5.50
C PRO A 306 -17.46 2.41 6.49
N LYS A 307 -18.70 2.27 6.98
CA LYS A 307 -19.03 1.29 8.02
C LYS A 307 -18.70 -0.14 7.58
N GLU A 308 -19.06 -0.46 6.35
CA GLU A 308 -18.92 -1.79 5.78
C GLU A 308 -17.45 -2.22 5.77
N SER A 309 -16.56 -1.31 5.37
CA SER A 309 -15.16 -1.57 5.02
C SER A 309 -14.39 -2.32 6.13
N ALA A 310 -14.36 -3.64 6.02
CA ALA A 310 -13.86 -4.54 7.05
C ALA A 310 -12.39 -4.88 6.83
N ASN A 311 -12.00 -5.14 5.60
CA ASN A 311 -10.61 -5.29 5.23
C ASN A 311 -9.91 -3.93 5.15
N ASP A 312 -10.60 -2.91 4.63
CA ASP A 312 -10.06 -1.57 4.38
C ASP A 312 -10.66 -0.48 5.30
N ASN A 313 -10.08 -0.13 6.43
CA ASN A 313 -8.99 -0.81 7.11
C ASN A 313 -9.33 -1.12 8.57
N ALA A 314 -10.48 -1.75 8.80
CA ALA A 314 -10.76 -2.29 10.13
C ALA A 314 -9.82 -3.47 10.45
N SER A 315 -9.39 -4.25 9.44
CA SER A 315 -8.51 -5.40 9.59
C SER A 315 -7.12 -5.03 10.12
N GLY A 316 -6.45 -4.04 9.53
CA GLY A 316 -5.15 -3.56 9.98
C GLY A 316 -5.24 -2.87 11.33
N SER A 317 -6.26 -2.03 11.52
CA SER A 317 -6.54 -1.39 12.81
C SER A 317 -6.78 -2.40 13.94
N ALA A 318 -7.51 -3.47 13.67
CA ALA A 318 -7.73 -4.55 14.61
C ALA A 318 -6.46 -5.37 14.88
N ALA A 319 -5.68 -5.67 13.84
CA ALA A 319 -4.44 -6.43 13.96
C ALA A 319 -3.43 -5.70 14.84
N ILE A 320 -3.18 -4.41 14.59
CA ILE A 320 -2.23 -3.66 15.43
C ILE A 320 -2.72 -3.47 16.87
N LEU A 321 -4.04 -3.55 17.11
CA LEU A 321 -4.63 -3.53 18.46
C LEU A 321 -4.38 -4.85 19.19
N ASP A 322 -4.62 -6.01 18.54
CA ASP A 322 -4.34 -7.31 19.15
C ASP A 322 -2.84 -7.49 19.40
N ILE A 323 -1.97 -7.03 18.48
CA ILE A 323 -0.52 -7.00 18.68
C ILE A 323 -0.17 -6.18 19.93
N ALA A 324 -0.62 -4.92 20.00
CA ALA A 324 -0.29 -4.04 21.13
C ALA A 324 -0.75 -4.64 22.47
N ALA A 325 -1.98 -5.16 22.53
CA ALA A 325 -2.55 -5.77 23.73
C ALA A 325 -1.82 -7.06 24.13
N SER A 326 -1.53 -7.94 23.16
CA SER A 326 -0.82 -9.20 23.36
C SER A 326 0.60 -8.97 23.85
N MET A 327 1.33 -8.03 23.24
CA MET A 327 2.69 -7.73 23.67
C MET A 327 2.74 -7.12 25.07
N LYS A 328 1.81 -6.21 25.38
CA LYS A 328 1.68 -5.64 26.72
C LYS A 328 1.43 -6.73 27.76
N LYS A 329 0.56 -7.69 27.46
CA LYS A 329 0.24 -8.82 28.32
C LYS A 329 1.44 -9.75 28.52
N LEU A 330 2.15 -10.14 27.46
CA LEU A 330 3.32 -11.02 27.57
C LEU A 330 4.40 -10.45 28.49
N ILE A 331 4.65 -9.14 28.40
CA ILE A 331 5.63 -8.45 29.24
C ILE A 331 5.16 -8.40 30.69
N ALA A 332 3.89 -8.05 30.91
CA ALA A 332 3.32 -7.98 32.25
C ALA A 332 3.33 -9.34 32.97
N ASP A 333 3.07 -10.42 32.22
CA ASP A 333 3.08 -11.80 32.72
C ASP A 333 4.50 -12.38 32.87
N GLY A 334 5.55 -11.63 32.48
CA GLY A 334 6.95 -12.09 32.52
C GLY A 334 7.29 -13.19 31.52
N ARG A 335 6.44 -13.42 30.51
CA ARG A 335 6.61 -14.44 29.46
C ARG A 335 7.53 -13.97 28.33
N MET A 336 7.72 -12.67 28.20
CA MET A 336 8.66 -12.04 27.27
C MET A 336 9.38 -10.88 27.97
N ALA A 337 10.66 -10.70 27.70
CA ALA A 337 11.38 -9.51 28.13
C ALA A 337 10.83 -8.25 27.43
N THR A 338 10.91 -7.10 28.08
CA THR A 338 10.62 -5.83 27.41
C THR A 338 11.61 -5.61 26.27
N PRO A 339 11.13 -5.34 25.03
CA PRO A 339 12.01 -5.09 23.88
C PRO A 339 13.04 -3.99 24.18
N GLU A 340 14.23 -4.05 23.60
CA GLU A 340 15.26 -3.06 23.89
C GLU A 340 14.88 -1.66 23.36
N ARG A 341 14.29 -1.62 22.16
CA ARG A 341 13.70 -0.45 21.51
C ARG A 341 12.20 -0.32 21.78
N SER A 342 11.67 0.88 21.65
CA SER A 342 10.23 1.11 21.82
C SER A 342 9.44 0.65 20.58
N LEU A 343 8.20 0.21 20.80
CA LEU A 343 7.21 0.01 19.73
C LEU A 343 6.16 1.11 19.85
N ARG A 344 5.85 1.75 18.72
CA ARG A 344 4.77 2.75 18.61
C ARG A 344 3.68 2.23 17.71
N PHE A 345 2.44 2.41 18.11
CA PHE A 345 1.25 2.04 17.34
C PHE A 345 0.44 3.31 17.06
N LEU A 346 0.09 3.52 15.79
CA LEU A 346 -0.65 4.68 15.31
C LEU A 346 -1.90 4.22 14.56
N TRP A 347 -3.06 4.66 15.05
CA TRP A 347 -4.32 4.59 14.32
C TRP A 347 -4.64 5.97 13.80
N VAL A 348 -4.64 6.12 12.48
CA VAL A 348 -4.66 7.43 11.82
C VAL A 348 -5.91 7.60 10.95
N PRO A 349 -6.40 8.83 10.77
CA PRO A 349 -7.18 9.18 9.59
C PRO A 349 -6.22 9.17 8.40
N GLU A 350 -6.45 8.27 7.45
CA GLU A 350 -5.58 7.95 6.33
C GLU A 350 -5.12 9.23 5.62
N TRP A 351 -3.81 9.34 5.38
CA TRP A 351 -3.09 10.48 4.79
C TRP A 351 -3.17 11.78 5.59
N TYR A 352 -4.37 12.32 5.77
CA TYR A 352 -4.60 13.65 6.33
C TYR A 352 -4.24 13.74 7.80
N GLY A 353 -4.64 12.75 8.59
CA GLY A 353 -4.33 12.69 10.01
C GLY A 353 -2.87 12.29 10.26
N THR A 354 -2.31 11.40 9.44
CA THR A 354 -0.87 11.11 9.45
C THR A 354 -0.05 12.34 9.14
N MET A 355 -0.49 13.18 8.19
CA MET A 355 0.19 14.42 7.88
C MET A 355 0.08 15.47 8.98
N ALA A 356 -1.10 15.60 9.59
CA ALA A 356 -1.27 16.45 10.76
C ALA A 356 -0.34 16.01 11.91
N TYR A 357 -0.23 14.69 12.13
CA TYR A 357 0.66 14.10 13.12
C TYR A 357 2.13 14.41 12.83
N ILE A 358 2.61 14.20 11.60
CA ILE A 358 3.99 14.50 11.20
C ILE A 358 4.32 15.99 11.33
N ASP A 359 3.36 16.88 11.02
CA ASP A 359 3.59 18.31 11.16
C ASP A 359 3.72 18.74 12.63
N ALA A 360 2.94 18.12 13.52
CA ALA A 360 3.02 18.32 14.96
C ALA A 360 4.24 17.65 15.61
N HIS A 361 4.77 16.58 15.00
CA HIS A 361 5.90 15.78 15.47
C HIS A 361 7.12 15.86 14.53
N PRO A 362 7.83 17.01 14.47
CA PRO A 362 8.99 17.17 13.59
C PRO A 362 10.14 16.19 13.90
N GLU A 363 10.19 15.63 15.11
CA GLU A 363 11.11 14.58 15.54
C GLU A 363 10.87 13.22 14.87
N LEU A 364 9.71 13.02 14.24
CA LEU A 364 9.39 11.83 13.45
C LEU A 364 10.21 11.86 12.16
N VAL A 365 11.46 11.41 12.29
CA VAL A 365 12.48 11.32 11.25
C VAL A 365 13.24 10.02 11.37
N GLY A 366 13.67 9.48 10.22
CA GLY A 366 14.50 8.29 10.18
C GLY A 366 16.00 8.55 10.25
N PRO A 367 16.81 7.48 10.28
CA PRO A 367 18.24 7.54 10.60
C PRO A 367 19.06 8.38 9.62
N ASP A 368 18.70 8.38 8.34
CA ASP A 368 19.41 9.15 7.30
C ASP A 368 19.32 10.68 7.52
N LEU A 369 18.35 11.13 8.33
CA LEU A 369 18.21 12.51 8.77
C LEU A 369 18.65 12.71 10.23
N GLY A 370 19.31 11.73 10.85
CA GLY A 370 19.74 11.75 12.26
C GLY A 370 18.62 11.46 13.26
N GLY A 371 17.50 10.89 12.80
CA GLY A 371 16.35 10.54 13.62
C GLY A 371 16.43 9.14 14.25
N THR A 372 15.45 8.83 15.11
CA THR A 372 15.41 7.57 15.88
C THR A 372 14.25 6.65 15.52
N PHE A 373 13.46 6.99 14.49
CA PHE A 373 12.39 6.14 13.99
C PHE A 373 12.96 5.21 12.91
N LEU A 374 13.11 3.93 13.22
CA LEU A 374 13.97 3.03 12.44
C LEU A 374 13.22 2.31 11.32
N ALA A 375 11.92 2.06 11.49
CA ALA A 375 11.09 1.34 10.52
C ALA A 375 9.60 1.62 10.75
N ASN A 376 8.82 1.49 9.67
CA ASN A 376 7.36 1.47 9.70
C ASN A 376 6.81 0.18 9.06
N LEU A 377 5.87 -0.45 9.77
CA LEU A 377 5.07 -1.58 9.32
C LEU A 377 3.63 -1.09 9.19
N ASN A 378 3.24 -0.71 7.98
CA ASN A 378 1.91 -0.21 7.69
C ASN A 378 0.97 -1.39 7.41
N MET A 379 0.09 -1.68 8.36
CA MET A 379 -0.96 -2.68 8.24
C MET A 379 -2.19 -1.99 7.66
N ASP A 380 -2.26 -1.97 6.34
CA ASP A 380 -3.45 -1.57 5.60
C ASP A 380 -4.43 -2.77 5.62
N MET A 381 -4.83 -3.27 4.47
CA MET A 381 -5.59 -4.50 4.33
C MET A 381 -4.80 -5.76 4.74
N VAL A 382 -5.14 -6.41 5.84
CA VAL A 382 -4.39 -7.57 6.38
C VAL A 382 -5.26 -8.76 6.78
N GLY A 383 -6.57 -8.70 6.57
CA GLY A 383 -7.51 -9.72 7.02
C GLY A 383 -8.27 -10.44 5.92
N GLU A 384 -7.97 -10.20 4.63
CA GLU A 384 -8.81 -10.69 3.54
C GLU A 384 -8.91 -12.23 3.47
N ASN A 385 -10.13 -12.75 3.26
CA ASN A 385 -10.31 -14.18 2.99
C ASN A 385 -9.85 -14.53 1.56
N LEU A 386 -8.67 -15.13 1.47
CA LEU A 386 -8.00 -15.46 0.21
C LEU A 386 -8.78 -16.44 -0.68
N GLU A 387 -9.58 -17.33 -0.09
CA GLU A 387 -10.39 -18.32 -0.81
C GLU A 387 -11.65 -17.69 -1.43
N ILE A 388 -12.37 -16.85 -0.67
CA ILE A 388 -13.60 -16.19 -1.12
C ILE A 388 -13.29 -15.14 -2.19
N LEU A 389 -12.22 -14.38 -2.01
CA LEU A 389 -11.89 -13.23 -2.87
C LEU A 389 -10.82 -13.54 -3.92
N HIS A 390 -10.26 -14.74 -3.92
CA HIS A 390 -9.21 -15.18 -4.85
C HIS A 390 -8.00 -14.23 -4.86
N SER A 391 -7.63 -13.79 -3.67
CA SER A 391 -6.63 -12.77 -3.42
C SER A 391 -5.31 -13.36 -2.91
N LYS A 392 -4.39 -12.48 -2.54
CA LYS A 392 -3.11 -12.79 -1.88
C LYS A 392 -2.68 -11.63 -0.99
N LEU A 393 -1.94 -11.93 0.06
CA LEU A 393 -1.22 -10.90 0.81
C LEU A 393 -0.13 -10.30 -0.08
N VAL A 394 -0.05 -8.98 -0.11
CA VAL A 394 0.94 -8.20 -0.83
C VAL A 394 1.77 -7.43 0.18
N LEU A 395 3.06 -7.76 0.22
CA LEU A 395 4.08 -7.11 1.04
C LEU A 395 4.88 -6.16 0.15
N THR A 396 4.47 -4.90 0.14
CA THR A 396 5.07 -3.86 -0.69
C THR A 396 6.36 -3.37 -0.04
N ARG A 397 7.47 -3.49 -0.79
CA ARG A 397 8.81 -3.05 -0.34
C ARG A 397 8.93 -1.54 -0.28
N THR A 398 9.95 -1.10 0.44
CA THR A 398 10.46 0.28 0.35
C THR A 398 10.89 0.63 -1.09
N PRO A 399 10.77 1.89 -1.52
CA PRO A 399 11.23 2.33 -2.84
C PRO A 399 12.76 2.44 -2.93
N ASP A 400 13.30 2.59 -4.15
CA ASP A 400 14.76 2.65 -4.36
C ASP A 400 15.43 3.88 -3.72
N SER A 401 14.67 4.93 -3.39
CA SER A 401 15.09 6.10 -2.61
C SER A 401 15.16 5.87 -1.10
N MET A 402 14.64 4.74 -0.60
CA MET A 402 14.71 4.30 0.80
C MET A 402 15.15 2.83 0.95
N PRO A 403 16.34 2.44 0.46
CA PRO A 403 16.79 1.04 0.53
C PRO A 403 16.98 0.60 1.99
N SER A 404 16.42 -0.56 2.36
CA SER A 404 16.50 -1.04 3.73
C SER A 404 16.48 -2.56 3.86
N ALA A 405 17.26 -3.09 4.80
CA ALA A 405 17.22 -4.47 5.27
C ALA A 405 15.85 -4.86 5.88
N LEU A 406 14.97 -3.89 6.18
CA LEU A 406 13.57 -4.15 6.56
C LEU A 406 12.88 -5.06 5.54
N ASN A 407 13.12 -4.84 4.24
CA ASN A 407 12.58 -5.67 3.16
C ASN A 407 12.94 -7.15 3.34
N ASP A 408 14.20 -7.42 3.69
CA ASP A 408 14.73 -8.77 3.83
C ASP A 408 14.24 -9.43 5.13
N VAL A 409 14.06 -8.66 6.20
CA VAL A 409 13.48 -9.15 7.46
C VAL A 409 12.03 -9.54 7.26
N VAL A 410 11.18 -8.64 6.73
CA VAL A 410 9.74 -8.92 6.54
C VAL A 410 9.53 -10.08 5.57
N ALA A 411 10.30 -10.17 4.49
CA ALA A 411 10.25 -11.29 3.57
C ALA A 411 10.64 -12.63 4.25
N ASN A 412 11.63 -12.61 5.13
CA ASN A 412 12.01 -13.80 5.88
C ASN A 412 10.92 -14.21 6.88
N MET A 413 10.26 -13.26 7.55
CA MET A 413 9.14 -13.56 8.45
C MET A 413 7.93 -14.11 7.70
N ALA A 414 7.65 -13.62 6.49
CA ALA A 414 6.60 -14.18 5.64
C ALA A 414 6.92 -15.62 5.22
N GLN A 415 8.18 -15.91 4.87
CA GLN A 415 8.62 -17.28 4.58
C GLN A 415 8.54 -18.20 5.82
N MET A 416 8.88 -17.70 7.01
CA MET A 416 8.71 -18.44 8.25
C MET A 416 7.23 -18.81 8.46
N VAL A 417 6.32 -17.85 8.29
CA VAL A 417 4.87 -18.05 8.42
C VAL A 417 4.31 -19.01 7.37
N ASP A 418 4.83 -19.00 6.14
CA ASP A 418 4.49 -19.98 5.10
C ASP A 418 4.82 -21.43 5.49
N ASN A 419 5.82 -21.62 6.36
CA ASN A 419 6.21 -22.92 6.89
C ASN A 419 5.51 -23.29 8.21
N MET A 420 4.61 -22.44 8.73
CA MET A 420 3.85 -22.68 9.96
C MET A 420 2.47 -23.27 9.65
N ASP A 421 1.95 -24.10 10.55
CA ASP A 421 0.57 -24.61 10.50
C ASP A 421 -0.35 -23.71 11.32
N ILE A 422 -0.68 -22.52 10.79
CA ILE A 422 -1.59 -21.58 11.44
C ILE A 422 -3.03 -21.93 11.07
N ARG A 423 -3.85 -22.21 12.10
CA ARG A 423 -5.27 -22.55 11.97
C ARG A 423 -6.06 -21.97 13.12
N THR A 424 -7.26 -21.51 12.82
CA THR A 424 -8.23 -21.12 13.86
C THR A 424 -9.55 -21.88 13.68
N PRO A 425 -10.37 -22.04 14.74
CA PRO A 425 -11.63 -22.76 14.65
C PRO A 425 -12.65 -22.19 13.64
N ARG A 426 -12.64 -20.88 13.38
CA ARG A 426 -13.55 -20.22 12.43
C ARG A 426 -12.85 -19.72 11.15
N GLY A 427 -11.57 -20.02 10.98
CA GLY A 427 -10.76 -19.57 9.86
C GLY A 427 -10.83 -20.46 8.64
N SER A 428 -10.32 -19.95 7.52
CA SER A 428 -10.18 -20.76 6.30
C SER A 428 -9.11 -21.84 6.49
N LEU A 429 -9.13 -22.84 5.60
CA LEU A 429 -8.06 -23.83 5.49
C LEU A 429 -7.09 -23.49 4.35
N SER A 430 -7.13 -22.23 3.88
CA SER A 430 -6.33 -21.76 2.75
C SER A 430 -4.85 -21.94 3.05
N ALA A 431 -4.10 -22.49 2.10
CA ALA A 431 -2.65 -22.35 2.11
C ALA A 431 -2.29 -20.86 2.09
N PHE A 432 -1.19 -20.49 2.74
CA PHE A 432 -0.76 -19.10 2.72
C PHE A 432 -0.36 -18.70 1.29
N ASN A 433 -0.87 -17.56 0.83
CA ASN A 433 -0.59 -17.04 -0.50
C ASN A 433 -0.18 -15.58 -0.38
N TYR A 434 1.13 -15.31 -0.51
CA TYR A 434 1.68 -13.96 -0.42
C TYR A 434 2.66 -13.63 -1.54
N ARG A 435 2.88 -12.34 -1.81
CA ARG A 435 3.94 -11.86 -2.70
C ARG A 435 4.66 -10.68 -2.07
N VAL A 436 5.99 -10.68 -2.13
CA VAL A 436 6.80 -9.49 -1.86
C VAL A 436 6.97 -8.73 -3.18
N THR A 437 6.39 -7.54 -3.28
CA THR A 437 6.31 -6.77 -4.53
C THR A 437 7.28 -5.58 -4.51
N PRO A 438 7.63 -5.00 -5.68
CA PRO A 438 8.21 -3.66 -5.74
C PRO A 438 7.35 -2.63 -5.01
N TYR A 439 7.93 -1.46 -4.75
CA TYR A 439 7.21 -0.35 -4.16
C TYR A 439 5.96 0.02 -4.98
N SER A 440 4.89 0.29 -4.25
CA SER A 440 3.69 0.96 -4.71
C SER A 440 3.24 1.89 -3.60
N GLY A 441 2.66 3.03 -3.97
CA GLY A 441 1.96 3.88 -3.03
C GLY A 441 0.64 3.27 -2.57
N GLY A 442 -0.23 4.13 -2.03
CA GLY A 442 -1.62 3.80 -1.74
C GLY A 442 -2.01 3.81 -0.27
N SER A 443 -1.09 4.10 0.66
CA SER A 443 -1.39 4.15 2.09
C SER A 443 -0.34 4.96 2.88
N ASP A 444 -0.46 4.98 4.21
CA ASP A 444 0.32 5.82 5.11
C ASP A 444 1.83 5.49 5.18
N HIS A 445 2.30 4.32 4.71
CA HIS A 445 3.75 4.02 4.63
C HIS A 445 4.51 5.11 3.85
N MET A 446 3.85 5.71 2.86
CA MET A 446 4.38 6.83 2.07
C MET A 446 4.76 8.04 2.93
N MET A 447 3.98 8.31 3.97
CA MET A 447 4.19 9.43 4.88
C MET A 447 5.48 9.25 5.69
N PHE A 448 5.76 8.02 6.12
CA PHE A 448 6.99 7.66 6.84
C PHE A 448 8.22 7.65 5.92
N ILE A 449 8.09 7.11 4.70
CA ILE A 449 9.16 7.07 3.68
C ILE A 449 9.69 8.48 3.39
N ASP A 450 8.79 9.46 3.27
CA ASP A 450 9.17 10.86 3.02
C ASP A 450 10.00 11.46 4.18
N ARG A 451 9.73 11.01 5.41
CA ARG A 451 10.50 11.33 6.63
C ARG A 451 11.78 10.50 6.77
N LYS A 452 12.17 9.76 5.72
CA LYS A 452 13.32 8.87 5.67
C LYS A 452 13.26 7.71 6.67
N ILE A 453 12.04 7.30 7.02
CA ILE A 453 11.78 6.08 7.79
C ILE A 453 11.39 5.00 6.79
N PRO A 454 12.13 3.89 6.67
CA PRO A 454 11.77 2.83 5.74
C PRO A 454 10.42 2.21 6.15
N GLY A 455 9.43 2.32 5.26
CA GLY A 455 8.07 1.80 5.46
C GLY A 455 7.74 0.67 4.49
N MET A 456 7.14 -0.40 4.99
CA MET A 456 6.54 -1.47 4.19
C MET A 456 5.03 -1.53 4.42
N MET A 457 4.28 -1.74 3.35
CA MET A 457 2.83 -1.90 3.42
C MET A 457 2.42 -3.36 3.30
N PHE A 458 1.50 -3.77 4.16
CA PHE A 458 0.77 -5.02 4.11
C PHE A 458 -0.61 -4.70 3.55
N SER A 459 -0.97 -5.35 2.46
CA SER A 459 -2.22 -5.13 1.74
C SER A 459 -2.70 -6.43 1.10
N HIS A 460 -3.86 -6.44 0.46
CA HIS A 460 -4.30 -7.56 -0.38
C HIS A 460 -4.63 -7.13 -1.80
N SER A 461 -4.39 -8.02 -2.77
CA SER A 461 -4.75 -7.78 -4.18
C SER A 461 -4.70 -9.06 -5.04
N PRO A 462 -5.66 -9.29 -5.96
CA PRO A 462 -6.80 -8.42 -6.29
C PRO A 462 -7.95 -8.54 -5.29
N ASP A 463 -8.67 -7.43 -5.07
CA ASP A 463 -9.87 -7.35 -4.25
C ASP A 463 -10.97 -6.60 -5.02
N TYR A 464 -12.10 -7.25 -5.28
CA TYR A 464 -13.23 -6.59 -5.95
C TYR A 464 -14.13 -5.79 -4.98
N THR A 465 -14.02 -6.07 -3.69
CA THR A 465 -14.82 -5.47 -2.61
C THR A 465 -14.25 -4.14 -2.12
N HIS A 466 -12.94 -3.91 -2.30
CA HIS A 466 -12.24 -2.67 -2.02
C HIS A 466 -13.03 -1.41 -2.43
N HIS A 467 -13.23 -0.49 -1.49
CA HIS A 467 -14.07 0.72 -1.65
C HIS A 467 -15.53 0.44 -2.07
N THR A 468 -16.12 -0.67 -1.63
CA THR A 468 -17.54 -0.99 -1.89
C THR A 468 -18.27 -1.50 -0.65
N SER A 469 -19.60 -1.50 -0.70
CA SER A 469 -20.44 -2.05 0.37
C SER A 469 -20.33 -3.57 0.55
N GLU A 470 -19.55 -4.25 -0.29
CA GLU A 470 -19.26 -5.68 -0.16
C GLU A 470 -18.01 -5.97 0.67
N ASP A 471 -17.18 -4.98 1.00
CA ASP A 471 -16.12 -5.21 1.97
C ASP A 471 -16.79 -5.31 3.34
N THR A 472 -16.92 -6.52 3.90
CA THR A 472 -17.72 -6.81 5.09
C THR A 472 -17.06 -7.88 5.97
N PRO A 473 -17.35 -7.95 7.28
CA PRO A 473 -16.63 -8.85 8.20
C PRO A 473 -16.72 -10.36 7.89
N ASP A 474 -17.72 -10.81 7.12
CA ASP A 474 -17.81 -12.19 6.64
C ASP A 474 -16.70 -12.56 5.64
N LYS A 475 -16.07 -11.56 5.00
CA LYS A 475 -14.96 -11.71 4.07
C LYS A 475 -13.59 -11.51 4.70
N VAL A 476 -13.55 -11.32 6.03
CA VAL A 476 -12.32 -11.28 6.81
C VAL A 476 -12.03 -12.67 7.39
N ASP A 477 -10.81 -13.19 7.20
CA ASP A 477 -10.36 -14.49 7.68
C ASP A 477 -9.46 -14.33 8.92
N PRO A 478 -9.83 -14.92 10.08
CA PRO A 478 -8.97 -14.89 11.27
C PRO A 478 -7.62 -15.57 11.04
N VAL A 479 -7.50 -16.58 10.17
CA VAL A 479 -6.18 -17.18 9.87
C VAL A 479 -5.26 -16.18 9.17
N GLU A 480 -5.80 -15.37 8.27
CA GLU A 480 -5.01 -14.36 7.56
C GLU A 480 -4.60 -13.19 8.47
N LEU A 481 -5.48 -12.77 9.38
CA LEU A 481 -5.15 -11.81 10.43
C LEU A 481 -3.98 -12.29 11.28
N GLU A 482 -4.04 -13.52 11.80
CA GLU A 482 -2.98 -14.06 12.66
C GLU A 482 -1.64 -14.20 11.92
N ARG A 483 -1.66 -14.61 10.64
CA ARG A 483 -0.47 -14.63 9.79
C ARG A 483 0.16 -13.24 9.67
N SER A 484 -0.64 -12.23 9.34
CA SER A 484 -0.18 -10.85 9.20
C SER A 484 0.37 -10.29 10.51
N GLU A 485 -0.30 -10.57 11.63
CA GLU A 485 0.14 -10.18 12.98
C GLU A 485 1.49 -10.80 13.34
N ILE A 486 1.67 -12.11 13.08
CA ILE A 486 2.93 -12.80 13.35
C ILE A 486 4.05 -12.21 12.48
N ILE A 487 3.83 -11.98 11.18
CA ILE A 487 4.86 -11.42 10.29
C ILE A 487 5.31 -10.04 10.80
N ALA A 488 4.36 -9.14 11.07
CA ALA A 488 4.66 -7.78 11.50
C ALA A 488 5.31 -7.75 12.89
N THR A 489 4.77 -8.51 13.85
CA THR A 489 5.30 -8.57 15.23
C THR A 489 6.68 -9.21 15.28
N ALA A 490 6.90 -10.30 14.53
CA ALA A 490 8.20 -10.96 14.43
C ALA A 490 9.27 -10.02 13.86
N ALA A 491 8.95 -9.30 12.78
CA ALA A 491 9.86 -8.34 12.17
C ALA A 491 10.21 -7.21 13.15
N ALA A 492 9.22 -6.65 13.83
CA ALA A 492 9.43 -5.59 14.82
C ALA A 492 10.25 -6.07 16.01
N LEU A 493 9.93 -7.22 16.62
CA LEU A 493 10.67 -7.74 17.78
C LEU A 493 12.10 -8.12 17.43
N TYR A 494 12.32 -8.70 16.25
CA TYR A 494 13.67 -9.04 15.77
C TYR A 494 14.54 -7.79 15.63
N LEU A 495 14.02 -6.74 14.98
CA LEU A 495 14.74 -5.47 14.82
C LEU A 495 14.87 -4.68 16.13
N ALA A 496 13.86 -4.74 17.00
CA ALA A 496 13.86 -4.06 18.29
C ALA A 496 14.92 -4.62 19.25
N ASN A 497 15.28 -5.89 19.10
CA ASN A 497 16.23 -6.61 19.95
C ASN A 497 17.49 -7.07 19.21
N LEU A 498 17.76 -6.53 18.02
CA LEU A 498 18.80 -7.06 17.12
C LEU A 498 20.18 -7.06 17.78
N ASP A 499 20.61 -8.23 18.24
CA ASP A 499 21.92 -8.41 18.87
C ASP A 499 23.05 -8.52 17.81
N GLU A 500 24.29 -8.53 18.28
CA GLU A 500 25.46 -8.58 17.40
C GLU A 500 25.51 -9.86 16.55
N THR A 501 25.11 -11.01 17.08
CA THR A 501 25.13 -12.29 16.36
C THR A 501 24.04 -12.33 15.30
N GLN A 502 22.83 -11.88 15.66
CA GLN A 502 21.70 -11.74 14.76
C GLN A 502 22.01 -10.74 13.64
N ALA A 503 22.63 -9.60 13.95
CA ALA A 503 23.04 -8.61 12.96
C ALA A 503 24.04 -9.17 11.93
N LEU A 504 24.99 -10.02 12.35
CA LEU A 504 25.90 -10.72 11.43
C LEU A 504 25.15 -11.70 10.50
N SER A 505 24.13 -12.38 11.02
CA SER A 505 23.25 -13.26 10.24
C SER A 505 22.43 -12.45 9.23
N LEU A 506 21.77 -11.38 9.69
CA LEU A 506 20.99 -10.47 8.85
C LEU A 506 21.84 -9.85 7.74
N ALA A 507 23.05 -9.38 8.05
CA ALA A 507 23.95 -8.85 7.04
C ALA A 507 24.26 -9.88 5.93
N SER A 508 24.38 -11.16 6.30
CA SER A 508 24.62 -12.23 5.34
C SER A 508 23.40 -12.53 4.47
N LEU A 509 22.20 -12.55 5.07
CA LEU A 509 20.94 -12.68 4.33
C LEU A 509 20.73 -11.51 3.37
N ALA A 510 20.87 -10.27 3.87
CA ALA A 510 20.74 -9.06 3.08
C ALA A 510 21.72 -9.04 1.90
N ALA A 511 22.98 -9.47 2.11
CA ALA A 511 23.96 -9.57 1.04
C ALA A 511 23.61 -10.65 -0.01
N ALA A 512 23.07 -11.80 0.41
CA ALA A 512 22.62 -12.84 -0.52
C ALA A 512 21.45 -12.36 -1.37
N ASN A 513 20.46 -11.72 -0.75
CA ASN A 513 19.32 -11.15 -1.45
C ASN A 513 19.73 -9.99 -2.37
N ALA A 514 20.66 -9.13 -1.93
CA ALA A 514 21.27 -8.08 -2.73
C ALA A 514 21.95 -8.63 -3.99
N ALA A 515 22.75 -9.69 -3.87
CA ALA A 515 23.37 -10.36 -5.02
C ALA A 515 22.33 -10.88 -6.02
N GLY A 516 21.20 -11.41 -5.52
CA GLY A 516 20.06 -11.84 -6.34
C GLY A 516 19.39 -10.69 -7.08
N ARG A 517 19.06 -9.60 -6.38
CA ARG A 517 18.43 -8.39 -6.97
C ARG A 517 19.36 -7.70 -7.97
N LEU A 518 20.66 -7.67 -7.71
CA LEU A 518 21.67 -7.17 -8.65
C LEU A 518 21.74 -8.05 -9.92
N GLY A 519 21.64 -9.39 -9.76
CA GLY A 519 21.53 -10.32 -10.89
C GLY A 519 20.26 -10.09 -11.74
N GLN A 520 19.12 -9.79 -11.11
CA GLN A 520 17.90 -9.41 -11.82
C GLN A 520 18.07 -8.09 -12.59
N ALA A 521 18.73 -7.10 -11.99
CA ALA A 521 19.05 -5.84 -12.67
C ALA A 521 19.96 -6.07 -13.89
N PHE A 522 20.96 -6.96 -13.77
CA PHE A 522 21.80 -7.36 -14.90
C PHE A 522 21.00 -8.03 -16.02
N HIS A 523 20.10 -8.94 -15.67
CA HIS A 523 19.24 -9.57 -16.65
C HIS A 523 18.38 -8.55 -17.41
N ARG A 524 17.72 -7.61 -16.71
CA ARG A 524 16.95 -6.51 -17.33
C ARG A 524 17.82 -5.66 -18.26
N ALA A 525 19.03 -5.30 -17.81
CA ALA A 525 19.99 -4.53 -18.61
C ALA A 525 20.42 -5.27 -19.89
N MET A 526 20.61 -6.59 -19.82
CA MET A 526 20.92 -7.41 -21.00
C MET A 526 19.72 -7.57 -21.95
N GLN A 527 18.51 -7.69 -21.40
CA GLN A 527 17.29 -7.76 -22.20
C GLN A 527 17.09 -6.48 -23.02
N SER A 528 17.25 -5.30 -22.41
CA SER A 528 17.08 -4.02 -23.11
C SER A 528 18.12 -3.82 -24.22
N LEU A 529 19.35 -4.32 -24.05
CA LEU A 529 20.35 -4.36 -25.13
C LEU A 529 19.91 -5.26 -26.29
N GLY A 530 19.38 -6.45 -25.98
CA GLY A 530 18.89 -7.39 -26.99
C GLY A 530 17.77 -6.79 -27.83
N GLU A 531 16.81 -6.11 -27.19
CA GLU A 531 15.70 -5.43 -27.86
C GLU A 531 16.17 -4.28 -28.76
N ALA A 532 17.22 -3.56 -28.36
CA ALA A 532 17.81 -2.46 -29.12
C ALA A 532 18.84 -2.88 -30.19
N SER A 533 19.05 -4.18 -30.39
CA SER A 533 20.07 -4.72 -31.32
C SER A 533 19.84 -4.32 -32.78
N ASN A 534 18.59 -4.05 -33.18
CA ASN A 534 18.22 -3.60 -34.53
C ASN A 534 18.12 -2.07 -34.67
N GLY A 535 18.59 -1.31 -33.68
CA GLY A 535 18.56 0.14 -33.63
C GLY A 535 18.28 0.67 -32.22
N GLY A 536 18.90 1.78 -31.82
CA GLY A 536 18.68 2.40 -30.52
C GLY A 536 19.72 2.08 -29.43
N LEU A 537 20.81 1.38 -29.77
CA LEU A 537 21.92 1.11 -28.84
C LEU A 537 22.50 2.36 -28.18
N SER A 538 22.49 3.51 -28.87
CA SER A 538 22.96 4.79 -28.32
C SER A 538 22.14 5.30 -27.12
N ILE A 539 20.89 4.84 -26.97
CA ILE A 539 20.02 5.14 -25.82
C ILE A 539 20.03 3.96 -24.84
N ALA A 540 19.89 2.74 -25.35
CA ALA A 540 19.76 1.55 -24.52
C ALA A 540 21.01 1.25 -23.69
N VAL A 541 22.23 1.46 -24.22
CA VAL A 541 23.47 1.17 -23.51
C VAL A 541 23.65 2.07 -22.26
N PRO A 542 23.52 3.41 -22.34
CA PRO A 542 23.56 4.26 -21.16
C PRO A 542 22.48 3.92 -20.12
N GLU A 543 21.24 3.64 -20.54
CA GLU A 543 20.16 3.28 -19.61
C GLU A 543 20.45 1.93 -18.93
N ALA A 544 20.95 0.94 -19.66
CA ALA A 544 21.34 -0.36 -19.11
C ALA A 544 22.50 -0.24 -18.10
N GLN A 545 23.50 0.61 -18.39
CA GLN A 545 24.59 0.92 -17.46
C GLN A 545 24.09 1.63 -16.20
N ASN A 546 23.13 2.54 -16.36
CA ASN A 546 22.47 3.25 -15.28
C ASN A 546 21.67 2.30 -14.38
N VAL A 547 20.88 1.37 -14.95
CA VAL A 547 20.16 0.32 -14.20
C VAL A 547 21.11 -0.47 -13.29
N LEU A 548 22.25 -0.92 -13.81
CA LEU A 548 23.24 -1.64 -13.03
C LEU A 548 23.91 -0.78 -11.94
N THR A 549 24.24 0.48 -12.27
CA THR A 549 24.87 1.41 -11.33
C THR A 549 23.92 1.75 -10.18
N HIS A 550 22.67 2.04 -10.50
CA HIS A 550 21.64 2.36 -9.52
C HIS A 550 21.31 1.15 -8.63
N ALA A 551 21.10 -0.03 -9.22
CA ALA A 551 20.88 -1.25 -8.45
C ALA A 551 22.05 -1.54 -7.50
N HIS A 552 23.30 -1.37 -7.95
CA HIS A 552 24.47 -1.52 -7.10
C HIS A 552 24.45 -0.54 -5.91
N GLN A 553 24.17 0.74 -6.14
CA GLN A 553 24.07 1.75 -5.07
C GLN A 553 22.95 1.42 -4.08
N ARG A 554 21.76 1.05 -4.58
CA ARG A 554 20.62 0.65 -3.77
C ARG A 554 20.94 -0.54 -2.87
N GLU A 555 21.52 -1.61 -3.44
CA GLU A 555 21.82 -2.82 -2.69
C GLU A 555 22.93 -2.59 -1.64
N ARG A 556 23.91 -1.71 -1.92
CA ARG A 556 24.88 -1.27 -0.91
C ARG A 556 24.20 -0.56 0.26
N ALA A 557 23.29 0.37 -0.04
CA ALA A 557 22.57 1.12 0.98
C ALA A 557 21.68 0.21 1.84
N ALA A 558 20.96 -0.75 1.22
CA ALA A 558 20.15 -1.73 1.94
C ALA A 558 20.99 -2.60 2.89
N LEU A 559 22.17 -3.03 2.46
CA LEU A 559 23.09 -3.78 3.32
C LEU A 559 23.66 -2.91 4.47
N GLN A 560 23.98 -1.65 4.18
CA GLN A 560 24.45 -0.69 5.18
C GLN A 560 23.39 -0.37 6.23
N SER A 561 22.11 -0.40 5.87
CA SER A 561 21.01 -0.05 6.78
C SER A 561 20.89 -0.99 8.00
N VAL A 562 21.54 -2.17 7.98
CA VAL A 562 21.67 -3.03 9.16
C VAL A 562 22.34 -2.28 10.33
N LEU A 563 23.26 -1.35 10.02
CA LEU A 563 23.95 -0.53 11.01
C LEU A 563 23.03 0.46 11.73
N HIS A 564 21.83 0.74 11.22
CA HIS A 564 20.83 1.53 11.94
C HIS A 564 20.27 0.79 13.16
N PHE A 565 20.36 -0.55 13.18
CA PHE A 565 19.85 -1.39 14.26
C PHE A 565 20.97 -1.95 15.13
N ASN A 566 22.16 -2.20 14.57
CA ASN A 566 23.31 -2.65 15.33
C ASN A 566 24.62 -2.24 14.64
N ASP A 567 25.40 -1.38 15.30
CA ASP A 567 26.63 -0.81 14.76
C ASP A 567 27.91 -1.37 15.41
N ALA A 568 27.83 -2.55 16.04
CA ALA A 568 28.99 -3.18 16.66
C ALA A 568 30.16 -3.33 15.67
N ARG A 569 31.40 -3.26 16.18
CA ARG A 569 32.59 -3.25 15.34
C ARG A 569 32.70 -4.47 14.42
N SER A 570 32.31 -5.65 14.90
CA SER A 570 32.27 -6.89 14.11
C SER A 570 31.27 -6.81 12.95
N VAL A 571 30.09 -6.22 13.19
CA VAL A 571 29.03 -6.00 12.20
C VAL A 571 29.50 -5.03 11.12
N GLN A 572 30.11 -3.90 11.51
CA GLN A 572 30.71 -2.96 10.57
C GLN A 572 31.75 -3.63 9.66
N VAL A 573 32.65 -4.44 10.24
CA VAL A 573 33.69 -5.16 9.49
C VAL A 573 33.05 -6.18 8.53
N ARG A 574 32.03 -6.90 8.97
CA ARG A 574 31.30 -7.87 8.15
C ARG A 574 30.58 -7.20 6.98
N ILE A 575 29.86 -6.11 7.23
CA ILE A 575 29.17 -5.32 6.19
C ILE A 575 30.16 -4.78 5.17
N ALA A 576 31.31 -4.27 5.61
CA ALA A 576 32.36 -3.80 4.69
C ALA A 576 32.88 -4.93 3.78
N ALA A 577 33.11 -6.12 4.33
CA ALA A 577 33.56 -7.28 3.55
C ALA A 577 32.50 -7.75 2.53
N LEU A 578 31.23 -7.85 2.95
CA LEU A 578 30.12 -8.22 2.07
C LEU A 578 29.87 -7.17 0.98
N THR A 579 30.00 -5.88 1.33
CA THR A 579 29.92 -4.77 0.37
C THR A 579 31.01 -4.89 -0.70
N ALA A 580 32.24 -5.24 -0.32
CA ALA A 580 33.34 -5.43 -1.27
C ALA A 580 33.09 -6.60 -2.24
N GLN A 581 32.41 -7.66 -1.80
CA GLN A 581 31.99 -8.76 -2.69
C GLN A 581 30.91 -8.30 -3.67
N LEU A 582 29.92 -7.55 -3.19
CA LEU A 582 28.89 -6.96 -4.04
C LEU A 582 29.48 -6.00 -5.08
N ASP A 583 30.49 -5.20 -4.69
CA ASP A 583 31.24 -4.31 -5.58
C ASP A 583 31.92 -5.09 -6.72
N GLN A 584 32.56 -6.22 -6.40
CA GLN A 584 33.18 -7.08 -7.41
C GLN A 584 32.15 -7.67 -8.37
N GLN A 585 31.01 -8.13 -7.85
CA GLN A 585 29.93 -8.67 -8.67
C GLN A 585 29.36 -7.60 -9.63
N ALA A 586 29.08 -6.41 -9.11
CA ALA A 586 28.59 -5.29 -9.92
C ALA A 586 29.59 -4.90 -11.02
N ALA A 587 30.88 -4.84 -10.69
CA ALA A 587 31.93 -4.58 -11.68
C ALA A 587 31.99 -5.68 -12.76
N GLY A 588 31.81 -6.95 -12.39
CA GLY A 588 31.70 -8.07 -13.31
C GLY A 588 30.55 -7.89 -14.30
N TYR A 589 29.35 -7.61 -13.80
CA TYR A 589 28.17 -7.36 -14.64
C TYR A 589 28.33 -6.15 -15.56
N GLN A 590 28.92 -5.06 -15.07
CA GLN A 590 29.22 -3.88 -15.88
C GLN A 590 30.18 -4.20 -17.04
N ASN A 591 31.20 -5.03 -16.80
CA ASN A 591 32.12 -5.46 -17.85
C ASN A 591 31.40 -6.34 -18.90
N MET A 592 30.60 -7.32 -18.46
CA MET A 592 29.83 -8.17 -19.36
C MET A 592 28.84 -7.37 -20.22
N LEU A 593 28.16 -6.38 -19.62
CA LEU A 593 27.27 -5.48 -20.34
C LEU A 593 28.02 -4.68 -21.42
N ARG A 594 29.20 -4.14 -21.07
CA ARG A 594 30.06 -3.40 -22.00
C ARG A 594 30.55 -4.27 -23.16
N ASP A 595 31.01 -5.48 -22.87
CA ASP A 595 31.48 -6.42 -23.88
C ASP A 595 30.35 -6.79 -24.84
N SER A 596 29.15 -7.04 -24.31
CA SER A 596 27.96 -7.34 -25.10
C SER A 596 27.53 -6.17 -25.98
N ALA A 597 27.54 -4.95 -25.45
CA ALA A 597 27.28 -3.74 -26.24
C ALA A 597 28.29 -3.57 -27.38
N ASN A 598 29.58 -3.81 -27.12
CA ASN A 598 30.63 -3.75 -28.15
C ASN A 598 30.42 -4.80 -29.24
N MET A 599 30.03 -6.03 -28.88
CA MET A 599 29.70 -7.08 -29.85
C MET A 599 28.51 -6.73 -30.74
N LEU A 600 27.54 -5.98 -30.20
CA LEU A 600 26.40 -5.43 -30.95
C LEU A 600 26.76 -4.19 -31.78
N GLY A 601 28.03 -3.78 -31.82
CA GLY A 601 28.50 -2.67 -32.64
C GLY A 601 28.32 -1.29 -32.01
N TYR A 602 28.04 -1.20 -30.70
CA TYR A 602 28.02 0.09 -30.00
C TYR A 602 29.42 0.72 -29.99
N GLN A 603 29.55 1.93 -30.54
CA GLN A 603 30.78 2.73 -30.45
C GLN A 603 30.55 3.87 -29.45
N ALA A 604 31.30 3.86 -28.35
CA ALA A 604 31.26 4.92 -27.36
C ALA A 604 31.59 6.28 -28.04
N GLY A 605 30.60 7.18 -28.08
CA GLY A 605 30.73 8.51 -28.70
C GLY A 605 30.14 8.64 -30.11
N SER A 606 29.73 7.56 -30.78
CA SER A 606 28.94 7.64 -32.02
C SER A 606 27.46 7.82 -31.66
N ALA A 607 26.86 8.93 -32.08
CA ALA A 607 25.54 9.42 -31.66
C ALA A 607 25.46 9.94 -30.21
N ASN A 608 26.18 11.04 -29.95
CA ASN A 608 25.81 12.02 -28.93
C ASN A 608 24.47 12.68 -29.31
N ALA A 609 23.35 11.98 -29.13
CA ALA A 609 22.21 12.69 -28.56
C ALA A 609 22.60 12.92 -27.10
N LYS A 610 23.40 13.97 -26.84
CA LYS A 610 23.67 14.39 -25.47
C LYS A 610 22.30 14.59 -24.83
N GLN A 611 21.84 13.67 -23.98
CA GLN A 611 20.71 13.93 -23.11
C GLN A 611 21.03 15.28 -22.46
N LYS A 612 20.12 16.25 -22.64
CA LYS A 612 20.36 17.63 -22.27
C LYS A 612 20.44 17.68 -20.76
N LYS A 613 21.66 17.64 -20.21
CA LYS A 613 21.86 17.62 -18.76
C LYS A 613 21.22 18.85 -18.12
N ASP A 614 20.64 18.62 -16.96
CA ASP A 614 20.08 19.63 -16.08
C ASP A 614 20.80 19.54 -14.73
N ASP A 615 21.84 20.37 -14.60
CA ASP A 615 22.74 20.39 -13.44
C ASP A 615 22.16 21.20 -12.25
N ARG A 616 20.91 21.67 -12.35
CA ARG A 616 20.23 22.35 -11.23
C ARG A 616 19.96 21.35 -10.11
N VAL A 617 20.05 21.81 -8.86
CA VAL A 617 19.82 20.98 -7.67
C VAL A 617 18.54 21.44 -6.98
N PRO A 618 17.46 20.64 -6.99
CA PRO A 618 16.24 20.96 -6.26
C PRO A 618 16.44 20.73 -4.75
N VAL A 619 15.73 21.52 -3.94
CA VAL A 619 15.67 21.42 -2.49
C VAL A 619 14.21 21.46 -2.06
N ARG A 620 13.83 20.55 -1.17
CA ARG A 620 12.45 20.47 -0.65
C ARG A 620 12.16 21.64 0.29
N SER A 621 10.94 22.17 0.20
CA SER A 621 10.42 23.20 1.12
C SER A 621 9.40 22.63 2.13
N THR A 622 9.06 21.35 2.01
CA THR A 622 8.00 20.69 2.78
C THR A 622 8.59 19.58 3.66
N ARG A 623 7.90 19.27 4.76
CA ARG A 623 8.09 18.06 5.55
C ARG A 623 6.94 17.11 5.21
N GLY A 624 7.19 15.88 4.78
CA GLY A 624 6.12 14.98 4.35
C GLY A 624 5.83 15.07 2.85
N PRO A 625 5.14 14.07 2.29
CA PRO A 625 4.90 13.98 0.86
C PRO A 625 4.03 15.12 0.37
N LEU A 626 4.13 15.40 -0.92
CA LEU A 626 3.29 16.41 -1.55
C LEU A 626 1.85 15.90 -1.64
N ASP A 627 0.88 16.80 -1.41
CA ASP A 627 -0.51 16.58 -1.78
C ASP A 627 -0.63 16.11 -3.23
N PHE A 628 -1.51 15.15 -3.48
CA PHE A 628 -1.65 14.50 -4.77
C PHE A 628 -1.99 15.42 -5.94
N GLY A 629 -2.67 16.52 -5.63
CA GLY A 629 -3.03 17.54 -6.59
C GLY A 629 -1.83 18.36 -7.02
N LEU A 630 -0.73 18.41 -6.25
CA LEU A 630 0.42 19.24 -6.59
C LEU A 630 1.29 18.65 -7.73
N PRO A 631 1.89 19.51 -8.56
CA PRO A 631 1.71 20.98 -8.59
C PRO A 631 0.42 21.41 -9.31
N ILE A 632 -0.27 20.48 -9.98
CA ILE A 632 -1.40 20.71 -10.90
C ILE A 632 -2.47 21.63 -10.29
N SER A 633 -2.86 21.38 -9.04
CA SER A 633 -3.90 22.11 -8.29
C SER A 633 -3.60 23.59 -8.10
N LYS A 634 -2.34 24.01 -8.22
CA LYS A 634 -1.90 25.42 -8.10
C LYS A 634 -1.44 26.04 -9.42
N LEU A 635 -1.54 25.31 -10.53
CA LEU A 635 -1.23 25.81 -11.86
C LEU A 635 -2.50 26.31 -12.57
N SER A 636 -2.34 27.25 -13.50
CA SER A 636 -3.43 27.79 -14.32
C SER A 636 -3.11 27.70 -15.81
N GLY A 637 -4.16 27.68 -16.64
CA GLY A 637 -4.07 27.65 -18.10
C GLY A 637 -3.21 26.50 -18.62
N ASP A 638 -2.27 26.84 -19.51
CA ASP A 638 -1.37 25.89 -20.19
C ASP A 638 -0.49 25.06 -19.23
N GLY A 639 -0.24 25.57 -18.01
CA GLY A 639 0.51 24.86 -16.98
C GLY A 639 -0.20 23.59 -16.53
N ALA A 640 -1.47 23.71 -16.14
CA ALA A 640 -2.28 22.57 -15.73
C ALA A 640 -2.64 21.66 -16.91
N ALA A 641 -2.91 22.24 -18.10
CA ALA A 641 -3.30 21.48 -19.29
C ALA A 641 -2.23 20.48 -19.77
N TRP A 642 -0.94 20.75 -19.51
CA TRP A 642 0.14 19.83 -19.89
C TRP A 642 0.10 18.49 -19.16
N TYR A 643 -0.34 18.46 -17.91
CA TYR A 643 -0.43 17.22 -17.13
C TYR A 643 -1.51 16.26 -17.64
N ALA A 644 -2.49 16.78 -18.39
CA ALA A 644 -3.48 15.98 -19.11
C ALA A 644 -3.04 15.64 -20.55
N SER A 645 -1.87 16.13 -20.99
CA SER A 645 -1.36 15.90 -22.34
C SER A 645 -0.55 14.60 -22.42
N PRO A 646 -0.44 13.97 -23.61
CA PRO A 646 0.40 12.78 -23.80
C PRO A 646 1.91 12.99 -23.53
N GLN A 647 2.33 14.24 -23.32
CA GLN A 647 3.73 14.58 -23.03
C GLN A 647 4.09 14.34 -21.57
N PHE A 648 3.10 14.36 -20.67
CA PHE A 648 3.31 14.03 -19.26
C PHE A 648 3.09 12.53 -19.07
N THR A 649 4.13 11.83 -18.63
CA THR A 649 4.15 10.36 -18.60
C THR A 649 4.38 9.77 -17.21
N LEU A 650 4.41 10.61 -16.16
CA LEU A 650 4.68 10.14 -14.81
C LEU A 650 3.37 9.77 -14.10
N ASP A 651 3.33 8.56 -13.54
CA ASP A 651 2.22 8.13 -12.68
C ASP A 651 2.37 8.66 -11.22
N GLY A 652 1.52 8.18 -10.31
CA GLY A 652 1.57 8.57 -8.90
C GLY A 652 2.84 8.13 -8.18
N ASP A 653 3.25 6.88 -8.38
CA ASP A 653 4.41 6.28 -7.73
C ASP A 653 5.70 6.93 -8.22
N GLN A 654 5.82 7.14 -9.53
CA GLN A 654 6.94 7.84 -10.13
C GLN A 654 7.04 9.29 -9.65
N ARG A 655 5.93 10.01 -9.51
CA ARG A 655 5.92 11.37 -8.97
C ARG A 655 6.35 11.41 -7.51
N PHE A 656 5.86 10.48 -6.69
CA PHE A 656 6.25 10.36 -5.29
C PHE A 656 7.75 10.07 -5.17
N GLU A 657 8.23 9.09 -5.92
CA GLU A 657 9.62 8.66 -5.86
C GLU A 657 10.60 9.72 -6.37
N LEU A 658 10.19 10.44 -7.43
CA LEU A 658 10.92 11.58 -7.95
C LEU A 658 11.19 12.64 -6.87
N VAL A 659 10.20 12.90 -6.00
CA VAL A 659 10.32 13.83 -4.88
C VAL A 659 11.22 13.26 -3.78
N ASN A 660 11.16 11.95 -3.51
CA ASN A 660 12.00 11.34 -2.47
C ASN A 660 13.49 11.32 -2.81
N PHE A 661 13.86 11.29 -4.09
CA PHE A 661 15.25 11.42 -4.52
C PHE A 661 15.83 12.84 -4.32
N VAL A 662 14.99 13.84 -4.04
CA VAL A 662 15.43 15.22 -3.76
C VAL A 662 16.05 15.30 -2.36
N ASP A 663 17.38 15.26 -2.32
CA ASP A 663 18.19 15.34 -1.08
C ASP A 663 18.97 16.66 -0.94
N GLY A 664 18.75 17.62 -1.84
CA GLY A 664 19.48 18.89 -1.89
C GLY A 664 20.94 18.77 -2.34
N LYS A 665 21.33 17.60 -2.87
CA LYS A 665 22.66 17.30 -3.40
C LYS A 665 22.60 16.85 -4.86
N ARG A 666 21.67 15.96 -5.20
CA ARG A 666 21.49 15.45 -6.57
C ARG A 666 20.98 16.52 -7.51
N THR A 667 21.55 16.55 -8.71
CA THR A 667 21.05 17.32 -9.84
C THR A 667 19.75 16.72 -10.39
N VAL A 668 18.99 17.51 -11.15
CA VAL A 668 17.79 17.01 -11.85
C VAL A 668 18.13 15.81 -12.75
N SER A 669 19.28 15.83 -13.45
CA SER A 669 19.69 14.69 -14.27
C SER A 669 20.05 13.43 -13.47
N GLU A 670 20.66 13.56 -12.29
CA GLU A 670 20.94 12.41 -11.41
C GLU A 670 19.65 11.82 -10.84
N ILE A 671 18.70 12.66 -10.44
CA ILE A 671 17.38 12.23 -9.99
C ILE A 671 16.62 11.52 -11.11
N ARG A 672 16.63 12.09 -12.33
CA ARG A 672 16.06 11.46 -13.52
C ARG A 672 16.68 10.09 -13.78
N ALA A 673 18.00 9.97 -13.65
CA ALA A 673 18.70 8.71 -13.85
C ALA A 673 18.27 7.66 -12.81
N ALA A 674 18.15 8.03 -11.54
CA ALA A 674 17.64 7.14 -10.50
C ALA A 674 16.22 6.64 -10.81
N LEU A 675 15.28 7.56 -11.10
CA LEU A 675 13.91 7.19 -11.47
C LEU A 675 13.86 6.30 -12.73
N SER A 676 14.71 6.59 -13.72
CA SER A 676 14.82 5.81 -14.96
C SER A 676 15.29 4.37 -14.72
N ALA A 677 16.18 4.17 -13.74
CA ALA A 677 16.70 2.84 -13.42
C ALA A 677 15.66 1.94 -12.73
N GLU A 678 14.75 2.54 -11.97
CA GLU A 678 13.67 1.84 -11.27
C GLU A 678 12.51 1.54 -12.23
N TYR A 679 11.93 2.59 -12.84
CA TYR A 679 10.68 2.51 -13.61
C TYR A 679 10.86 2.40 -15.13
N GLY A 680 12.10 2.51 -15.63
CA GLY A 680 12.41 2.53 -17.05
C GLY A 680 12.56 3.96 -17.62
N PRO A 681 12.94 4.09 -18.91
CA PRO A 681 13.33 5.36 -19.49
C PRO A 681 12.29 6.48 -19.38
N VAL A 682 12.67 7.59 -18.74
CA VAL A 682 11.85 8.81 -18.64
C VAL A 682 12.52 10.01 -19.34
N ALA A 683 11.77 10.88 -19.98
CA ALA A 683 12.35 12.03 -20.69
C ALA A 683 12.89 13.10 -19.72
N GLN A 684 14.07 13.64 -19.99
CA GLN A 684 14.71 14.65 -19.15
C GLN A 684 13.88 15.94 -19.06
N GLU A 685 13.24 16.33 -20.16
CA GLU A 685 12.40 17.52 -20.25
C GLU A 685 11.15 17.42 -19.37
N VAL A 686 10.59 16.21 -19.22
CA VAL A 686 9.45 15.95 -18.33
C VAL A 686 9.85 16.18 -16.88
N ILE A 687 11.01 15.65 -16.47
CA ILE A 687 11.51 15.82 -15.10
C ILE A 687 11.88 17.28 -14.80
N SER A 688 12.59 17.94 -15.72
CA SER A 688 12.96 19.35 -15.59
C SER A 688 11.73 20.24 -15.46
N ARG A 689 10.72 20.05 -16.32
CA ARG A 689 9.46 20.81 -16.25
C ARG A 689 8.70 20.54 -14.95
N TYR A 690 8.62 19.29 -14.51
CA TYR A 690 7.95 18.95 -13.26
C TYR A 690 8.56 19.68 -12.06
N PHE A 691 9.89 19.74 -11.96
CA PHE A 691 10.54 20.52 -10.91
C PHE A 691 10.38 22.04 -11.07
N ASP A 692 10.41 22.57 -12.30
CA ASP A 692 10.11 23.98 -12.55
C ASP A 692 8.70 24.35 -12.05
N ASP A 693 7.71 23.50 -12.30
CA ASP A 693 6.34 23.68 -11.84
C ASP A 693 6.24 23.54 -10.31
N LEU A 694 6.95 22.60 -9.68
CA LEU A 694 7.03 22.49 -8.21
C LEU A 694 7.68 23.72 -7.54
N VAL A 695 8.73 24.28 -8.15
CA VAL A 695 9.36 25.52 -7.68
C VAL A 695 8.41 26.70 -7.86
N LYS A 696 7.70 26.77 -9.00
CA LYS A 696 6.73 27.82 -9.30
C LYS A 696 5.58 27.88 -8.29
N VAL A 697 5.11 26.73 -7.81
CA VAL A 697 4.02 26.64 -6.80
C VAL A 697 4.55 26.69 -5.35
N GLY A 698 5.86 26.86 -5.15
CA GLY A 698 6.48 27.03 -3.84
C GLY A 698 6.72 25.73 -3.05
N ALA A 699 6.48 24.56 -3.65
CA ALA A 699 6.73 23.26 -3.00
C ALA A 699 8.23 22.91 -2.91
N MET A 700 9.05 23.52 -3.78
CA MET A 700 10.50 23.35 -3.82
C MET A 700 11.20 24.66 -4.13
N GLN A 701 12.53 24.66 -4.01
CA GLN A 701 13.39 25.75 -4.44
C GLN A 701 14.66 25.22 -5.12
N TRP A 702 15.25 26.03 -5.99
CA TRP A 702 16.57 25.74 -6.53
C TRP A 702 17.65 26.10 -5.51
N LYS A 703 18.62 25.20 -5.29
CA LYS A 703 19.78 25.49 -4.46
C LYS A 703 20.53 26.68 -5.03
N GLN A 704 20.72 27.74 -4.24
CA GLN A 704 21.52 28.87 -4.68
C GLN A 704 22.98 28.43 -4.83
N THR A 705 23.53 28.57 -6.02
CA THR A 705 24.97 28.46 -6.23
C THR A 705 25.61 29.71 -5.64
N SER A 706 26.39 29.54 -4.56
CA SER A 706 27.26 30.61 -4.06
C SER A 706 28.17 31.05 -5.20
N LYS A 707 27.92 32.27 -5.70
CA LYS A 707 28.73 32.90 -6.76
C LYS A 707 30.11 33.26 -6.27
#